data_AF-A0A944W9U9-F1
#
_entry.id   AF-A0A944W9U9-F1
#
_cell.length_a   1.000
_cell.length_b   1.000
_cell.length_c   1.000
_cell.angle_alpha   90.00
_cell.angle_beta   90.00
_cell.angle_gamma   90.00
#
_symmetry.space_group_name_H-M   'P 1'
#
loop_
_entity.id
_entity.type
_entity.pdbx_description
1 polymer ?
#
loop_
_entity_poly.entity_id
_entity_poly.type
_entity_poly.pdbx_seq_one_letter_code
_entity_poly.pdbx_strand_id
1 'polypeptide(L)'
;APPRKPLTEPVAQRIGVTSGFGSFIPDRWGILSAEVWNPTDREQKMSIKANWETENPADNAVQFTRTFIVPAMTRRVVWYPIRVPDHEPENERLQFGRLMLRSIISREEGGAEVMVVSPLQKVHAAAQINTEFNKPALGFIPEDESATIEMRAYLAKRGVDFEDVNSITSRMLTSIRLTRKLGGVMFKPSLSGIAPSPLSLDGLDQLVIADGRYSEDVSLTNSIRSWIMGGGRAWVMLDRTGTAFARRLLGDSLNLVELETRELNTVVITSIAGGQRLVGSQTDYDTPVRMINVMVDGVEITHEVGDIPAAFWMKYGNGEILFTTLSSEAWVRNRTHPKISKDLLALEPLEDLMNRFYTPTEKALTDFAVTATEKKLMVAKNSDDPPTVADKNHRLAQYTATSKVKDIDFFLKQKIGWEIVPRGHIIAVFAVFCGAIIAMGFFLHRKGRLELILAGAPVIVIVLSSYLYVVGSSKRSSLENLVGSVQFINAEHGSRNIVIRGIGAVYSKETAIDDIEVTGGGVFWPDMAGLEGTNIRMVWTDMDQWHWEGLDTFGGIVRSYPFEKPLQLENSMEATATLTAEGLVGSYQFPGLKDIDHAMLVSPQGERSSVELVDGKLKVSGAELSNSEFDTSTTFKDGEAIRRLAFVNSLLSRNENQTVTFPSRYTLLVWSSPLDLGFMFPGDPNKMGSALTSIPLHVENTKPATRFVVPSIYQQYDVVRATGIGASVVYDNVKGEWARTPHNSRHQFWIRTKVPASVLPAKITKATVLMDISAGGRPVNSVGGFFDDEGHLITKILDTAQSPKAVIEFVFDDITYLNVNQNGYLHLGFSVGLDPIDGETREEMRTRDTNYSWEIRDVDISLEGETLARP
;
A
#
# COMPACT_ATOMS: atom_id res chain seq x y z
N ALA A 1 51.67 2.75 -27.98
CA ALA A 1 50.46 3.60 -27.98
C ALA A 1 50.91 5.04 -28.23
N PRO A 2 50.20 5.84 -29.06
CA PRO A 2 50.56 7.24 -29.22
C PRO A 2 50.38 7.98 -27.88
N PRO A 3 51.18 9.03 -27.60
CA PRO A 3 51.08 9.78 -26.36
C PRO A 3 49.69 10.44 -26.27
N ARG A 4 48.95 10.15 -25.19
CA ARG A 4 47.66 10.79 -24.91
C ARG A 4 47.92 12.29 -24.73
N LYS A 5 47.41 13.14 -25.62
CA LYS A 5 47.39 14.59 -25.40
C LYS A 5 46.69 14.88 -24.07
N PRO A 6 47.25 15.75 -23.21
CA PRO A 6 46.58 16.15 -21.98
C PRO A 6 45.26 16.84 -22.33
N LEU A 7 44.19 16.46 -21.63
CA LEU A 7 42.88 17.09 -21.75
C LEU A 7 42.98 18.49 -21.14
N THR A 8 42.75 19.55 -21.92
CA THR A 8 42.80 20.95 -21.46
C THR A 8 41.40 21.54 -21.18
N GLU A 9 40.36 20.79 -21.51
CA GLU A 9 38.96 21.18 -21.31
C GLU A 9 38.19 20.06 -20.61
N PRO A 10 37.09 20.36 -19.91
CA PRO A 10 36.23 19.34 -19.33
C PRO A 10 35.68 18.37 -20.39
N VAL A 11 35.57 17.10 -19.99
CA VAL A 11 35.17 16.01 -20.87
C VAL A 11 34.14 15.11 -20.21
N ALA A 12 33.08 14.77 -20.95
CA ALA A 12 32.09 13.77 -20.54
C ALA A 12 32.60 12.38 -20.93
N GLN A 13 33.05 11.59 -19.95
CA GLN A 13 33.54 10.23 -20.22
C GLN A 13 32.41 9.27 -20.57
N ARG A 14 31.29 9.38 -19.86
CA ARG A 14 30.06 8.60 -20.05
C ARG A 14 28.85 9.47 -19.73
N ILE A 15 27.73 9.23 -20.39
CA ILE A 15 26.46 9.92 -20.15
C ILE A 15 25.32 8.98 -20.54
N GLY A 16 24.17 9.05 -19.86
CA GLY A 16 23.04 8.14 -20.09
C GLY A 16 23.33 6.71 -19.63
N VAL A 17 24.21 6.52 -18.64
CA VAL A 17 24.53 5.20 -18.11
C VAL A 17 23.45 4.81 -17.10
N THR A 18 22.87 3.62 -17.27
CA THR A 18 21.92 3.06 -16.31
C THR A 18 22.56 2.99 -14.91
N SER A 19 21.86 3.53 -13.93
CA SER A 19 22.36 3.68 -12.56
C SER A 19 21.31 3.22 -11.54
N GLY A 20 21.63 3.20 -10.26
CA GLY A 20 20.75 2.59 -9.26
C GLY A 20 20.55 1.10 -9.56
N PHE A 21 19.30 0.63 -9.54
CA PHE A 21 18.96 -0.74 -9.93
C PHE A 21 18.80 -0.93 -11.45
N GLY A 22 18.83 0.16 -12.24
CA GLY A 22 18.55 0.09 -13.67
C GLY A 22 17.13 -0.40 -14.00
N SER A 23 16.19 -0.24 -13.07
CA SER A 23 14.78 -0.53 -13.31
C SER A 23 14.11 0.65 -14.00
N PHE A 24 13.70 0.45 -15.25
CA PHE A 24 12.96 1.44 -16.03
C PHE A 24 11.58 0.86 -16.38
N ILE A 25 10.57 1.27 -15.61
CA ILE A 25 9.19 0.83 -15.77
C ILE A 25 8.37 2.02 -16.27
N PRO A 26 7.47 1.84 -17.25
CA PRO A 26 6.55 2.88 -17.69
C PRO A 26 5.86 3.59 -16.53
N ASP A 27 5.73 4.92 -16.63
CA ASP A 27 5.16 5.80 -15.62
C ASP A 27 5.86 5.87 -14.25
N ARG A 28 7.04 5.25 -14.11
CA ARG A 28 7.91 5.31 -12.92
C ARG A 28 9.18 6.12 -13.17
N TRP A 29 9.82 6.51 -12.09
CA TRP A 29 11.13 7.16 -12.09
C TRP A 29 12.25 6.12 -12.17
N GLY A 30 13.31 6.49 -12.91
CA GLY A 30 14.57 5.76 -12.96
C GLY A 30 15.74 6.73 -12.86
N ILE A 31 16.91 6.20 -12.48
CA ILE A 31 18.13 7.00 -12.31
C ILE A 31 19.14 6.66 -13.39
N LEU A 32 19.66 7.70 -14.04
CA LEU A 32 20.81 7.62 -14.92
C LEU A 32 22.01 8.30 -14.27
N SER A 33 23.19 8.01 -14.80
CA SER A 33 24.43 8.65 -14.40
C SER A 33 25.22 9.16 -15.59
N ALA A 34 25.96 10.23 -15.33
CA ALA A 34 27.00 10.76 -16.19
C ALA A 34 28.31 10.82 -15.41
N GLU A 35 29.41 10.68 -16.12
CA GLU A 35 30.74 10.73 -15.56
C GLU A 35 31.55 11.80 -16.27
N VAL A 36 31.95 12.81 -15.51
CA VAL A 36 32.58 14.03 -16.04
C VAL A 36 33.93 14.21 -15.38
N TRP A 37 34.93 14.52 -16.20
CA TRP A 37 36.26 14.93 -15.75
C TRP A 37 36.40 16.44 -16.00
N ASN A 38 36.77 17.20 -14.96
CA ASN A 38 37.26 18.58 -15.10
C ASN A 38 38.80 18.63 -14.94
N PRO A 39 39.59 18.78 -16.02
CA PRO A 39 41.05 18.87 -15.94
C PRO A 39 41.54 20.31 -15.72
N THR A 40 40.63 21.27 -15.60
CA THR A 40 41.00 22.68 -15.43
C THR A 40 41.32 22.98 -13.96
N ASP A 41 42.00 24.08 -13.73
CA ASP A 41 42.35 24.63 -12.42
C ASP A 41 41.22 25.42 -11.75
N ARG A 42 40.07 25.57 -12.44
CA ARG A 42 38.86 26.23 -11.94
C ARG A 42 37.69 25.26 -11.83
N GLU A 43 36.76 25.55 -10.94
CA GLU A 43 35.47 24.86 -10.91
C GLU A 43 34.66 25.15 -12.18
N GLN A 44 33.79 24.20 -12.53
CA GLN A 44 32.94 24.29 -13.71
C GLN A 44 31.50 24.02 -13.33
N LYS A 45 30.61 24.97 -13.63
CA LYS A 45 29.16 24.78 -13.57
C LYS A 45 28.69 24.14 -14.86
N MET A 46 27.95 23.05 -14.74
CA MET A 46 27.48 22.27 -15.88
C MET A 46 26.02 21.88 -15.72
N SER A 47 25.38 21.58 -16.85
CA SER A 47 24.03 21.03 -16.90
C SER A 47 23.98 19.80 -17.79
N ILE A 48 23.24 18.77 -17.36
CA ILE A 48 22.83 17.65 -18.20
C ILE A 48 21.39 17.91 -18.63
N LYS A 49 21.10 17.79 -19.94
CA LYS A 49 19.74 17.84 -20.51
C LYS A 49 19.44 16.51 -21.18
N ALA A 50 18.31 15.90 -20.84
CA ALA A 50 17.91 14.59 -21.33
C ALA A 50 16.45 14.59 -21.80
N ASN A 51 16.22 14.15 -23.05
CA ASN A 51 14.90 14.05 -23.67
C ASN A 51 14.74 12.68 -24.34
N TRP A 52 13.52 12.15 -24.33
CA TRP A 52 13.18 10.94 -25.08
C TRP A 52 13.17 11.23 -26.58
N GLU A 53 13.66 10.31 -27.40
CA GLU A 53 13.49 10.38 -28.84
C GLU A 53 12.07 9.93 -29.19
N THR A 54 11.37 10.74 -29.98
CA THR A 54 10.01 10.47 -30.45
C THR A 54 9.91 10.82 -31.94
N GLU A 55 9.04 10.13 -32.66
CA GLU A 55 8.74 10.42 -34.06
C GLU A 55 8.07 11.79 -34.24
N ASN A 56 7.28 12.23 -33.26
CA ASN A 56 6.63 13.52 -33.23
C ASN A 56 7.19 14.40 -32.09
N PRO A 57 7.95 15.45 -32.40
CA PRO A 57 8.51 16.35 -31.39
C PRO A 57 7.47 17.01 -30.48
N ALA A 58 6.21 17.15 -30.93
CA ALA A 58 5.13 17.72 -30.11
C ALA A 58 4.72 16.81 -28.94
N ASP A 59 5.00 15.51 -29.03
CA ASP A 59 4.74 14.52 -27.98
C ASP A 59 5.82 14.56 -26.88
N ASN A 60 6.95 15.22 -27.13
CA ASN A 60 8.06 15.34 -26.20
C ASN A 60 7.89 16.52 -25.25
N ALA A 61 6.84 16.46 -24.42
CA ALA A 61 6.47 17.60 -23.60
C ALA A 61 7.52 17.99 -22.53
N VAL A 62 8.31 17.02 -22.02
CA VAL A 62 9.19 17.25 -20.85
C VAL A 62 10.65 16.93 -21.11
N GLN A 63 11.51 17.91 -20.83
CA GLN A 63 12.96 17.77 -20.74
C GLN A 63 13.40 17.58 -19.28
N PHE A 64 14.23 16.56 -19.02
CA PHE A 64 14.83 16.34 -17.71
C PHE A 64 16.21 17.01 -17.65
N THR A 65 16.42 17.90 -16.68
CA THR A 65 17.66 18.66 -16.53
C THR A 65 18.25 18.45 -15.16
N ARG A 66 19.58 18.32 -15.07
CA ARG A 66 20.34 18.34 -13.81
C ARG A 66 21.47 19.35 -13.88
N THR A 67 21.50 20.31 -12.97
CA THR A 67 22.64 21.22 -12.80
C THR A 67 23.57 20.70 -11.70
N PHE A 68 24.88 20.92 -11.87
CA PHE A 68 25.90 20.47 -10.93
C PHE A 68 27.23 21.22 -11.12
N ILE A 69 28.08 21.13 -10.11
CA ILE A 69 29.43 21.71 -10.11
C ILE A 69 30.45 20.57 -10.19
N VAL A 70 31.47 20.71 -11.02
CA VAL A 70 32.64 19.82 -11.03
C VAL A 70 33.87 20.60 -10.55
N PRO A 71 34.42 20.29 -9.36
CA PRO A 71 35.61 20.96 -8.85
C PRO A 71 36.82 20.84 -9.79
N ALA A 72 37.77 21.76 -9.65
CA ALA A 72 39.03 21.74 -10.38
C ALA A 72 39.77 20.40 -10.20
N MET A 73 40.37 19.87 -11.27
CA MET A 73 41.17 18.64 -11.26
C MET A 73 40.47 17.39 -10.69
N THR A 74 39.13 17.31 -10.80
CA THR A 74 38.36 16.17 -10.28
C THR A 74 37.57 15.43 -11.35
N ARG A 75 37.24 14.17 -11.02
CA ARG A 75 36.27 13.34 -11.72
C ARG A 75 35.04 13.19 -10.84
N ARG A 76 33.86 13.37 -11.40
CA ARG A 76 32.59 13.28 -10.68
C ARG A 76 31.62 12.37 -11.42
N VAL A 77 30.95 11.49 -10.68
CA VAL A 77 29.75 10.79 -11.12
C VAL A 77 28.56 11.64 -10.68
N VAL A 78 27.65 11.91 -11.62
CA VAL A 78 26.47 12.74 -11.41
C VAL A 78 25.26 11.91 -11.77
N TRP A 79 24.36 11.74 -10.80
CA TRP A 79 23.08 11.09 -11.02
C TRP A 79 22.03 12.11 -11.45
N TYR A 80 21.14 11.70 -12.34
CA TYR A 80 20.00 12.51 -12.75
C TYR A 80 18.77 11.62 -12.97
N PRO A 81 17.60 12.01 -12.41
CA PRO A 81 16.38 11.25 -12.55
C PRO A 81 15.73 11.49 -13.91
N ILE A 82 15.06 10.46 -14.41
CA ILE A 82 14.20 10.50 -15.59
C ILE A 82 12.90 9.76 -15.28
N ARG A 83 11.81 10.20 -15.90
CA ARG A 83 10.54 9.46 -15.85
C ARG A 83 10.33 8.73 -17.18
N VAL A 84 10.03 7.45 -17.11
CA VAL A 84 9.79 6.62 -18.30
C VAL A 84 8.38 6.94 -18.83
N PRO A 85 8.21 7.28 -20.11
CA PRO A 85 6.91 7.54 -20.69
C PRO A 85 6.08 6.25 -20.78
N ASP A 86 4.76 6.39 -20.71
CA ASP A 86 3.85 5.31 -21.06
C ASP A 86 4.02 4.94 -22.55
N HIS A 87 4.22 3.66 -22.83
CA HIS A 87 4.37 3.13 -24.19
C HIS A 87 4.01 1.64 -24.23
N GLU A 88 3.67 1.13 -25.41
CA GLU A 88 3.40 -0.30 -25.60
C GLU A 88 4.73 -1.11 -25.67
N PRO A 89 4.75 -2.36 -25.17
CA PRO A 89 5.93 -3.21 -25.27
C PRO A 89 6.24 -3.54 -26.73
N GLU A 90 7.51 -3.46 -27.12
CA GLU A 90 7.97 -3.88 -28.46
C GLU A 90 7.79 -5.39 -28.66
N ASN A 91 7.92 -6.16 -27.58
CA ASN A 91 7.70 -7.60 -27.57
C ASN A 91 6.66 -7.99 -26.50
N GLU A 92 5.43 -8.25 -26.92
CA GLU A 92 4.33 -8.63 -26.02
C GLU A 92 4.60 -9.95 -25.27
N ARG A 93 5.31 -10.90 -25.88
CA ARG A 93 5.60 -12.19 -25.25
C ARG A 93 6.64 -12.06 -24.14
N LEU A 94 7.67 -11.26 -24.36
CA LEU A 94 8.74 -11.04 -23.39
C LEU A 94 8.42 -9.88 -22.42
N GLN A 95 7.36 -9.11 -22.68
CA GLN A 95 6.96 -7.95 -21.88
C GLN A 95 8.09 -6.93 -21.77
N PHE A 96 8.68 -6.59 -22.93
CA PHE A 96 9.91 -5.81 -23.04
C PHE A 96 9.77 -4.69 -24.06
N GLY A 97 10.35 -3.53 -23.77
CA GLY A 97 10.42 -2.38 -24.67
C GLY A 97 11.80 -1.72 -24.70
N ARG A 98 12.01 -0.86 -25.70
CA ARG A 98 13.23 -0.07 -25.85
C ARG A 98 12.86 1.37 -26.19
N LEU A 99 13.49 2.29 -25.49
CA LEU A 99 13.38 3.71 -25.73
C LEU A 99 14.76 4.31 -25.93
N MET A 100 14.87 5.29 -26.81
CA MET A 100 16.12 6.03 -27.01
C MET A 100 16.04 7.34 -26.24
N LEU A 101 17.04 7.61 -25.42
CA LEU A 101 17.17 8.86 -24.66
C LEU A 101 18.38 9.62 -25.16
N ARG A 102 18.17 10.86 -25.59
CA ARG A 102 19.26 11.76 -25.99
C ARG A 102 19.67 12.60 -24.80
N SER A 103 20.91 12.43 -24.35
CA SER A 103 21.50 13.23 -23.28
C SER A 103 22.65 14.11 -23.79
N ILE A 104 22.76 15.32 -23.24
CA ILE A 104 23.77 16.33 -23.56
C ILE A 104 24.32 16.90 -22.25
N ILE A 105 25.63 17.19 -22.21
CA ILE A 105 26.22 18.02 -21.15
C ILE A 105 26.68 19.35 -21.76
N SER A 106 26.38 20.43 -21.06
CA SER A 106 26.87 21.77 -21.37
C SER A 106 27.50 22.41 -20.14
N ARG A 107 28.39 23.38 -20.38
CA ARG A 107 28.95 24.28 -19.38
C ARG A 107 28.56 25.70 -19.71
N GLU A 108 28.48 26.54 -18.69
CA GLU A 108 28.25 27.97 -18.87
C GLU A 108 29.59 28.70 -18.97
N GLU A 109 29.81 29.44 -20.06
CA GLU A 109 31.04 30.22 -20.28
C GLU A 109 30.69 31.59 -20.89
N GLY A 110 30.91 32.67 -20.14
CA GLY A 110 30.64 34.04 -20.61
C GLY A 110 29.17 34.34 -20.91
N GLY A 111 28.23 33.63 -20.27
CA GLY A 111 26.78 33.71 -20.52
C GLY A 111 26.31 32.90 -21.74
N ALA A 112 27.20 32.14 -22.38
CA ALA A 112 26.87 31.22 -23.46
C ALA A 112 26.97 29.76 -23.00
N GLU A 113 26.08 28.92 -23.54
CA GLU A 113 26.07 27.49 -23.29
C GLU A 113 27.07 26.80 -24.24
N VAL A 114 28.15 26.24 -23.68
CA VAL A 114 29.20 25.54 -24.44
C VAL A 114 29.09 24.05 -24.20
N MET A 115 29.03 23.26 -25.27
CA MET A 115 28.82 21.81 -25.18
C MET A 115 30.08 21.10 -24.66
N VAL A 116 29.90 20.18 -23.71
CA VAL A 116 30.97 19.32 -23.21
C VAL A 116 30.99 18.04 -24.03
N VAL A 117 32.10 17.82 -24.73
CA VAL A 117 32.28 16.66 -25.63
C VAL A 117 32.87 15.46 -24.90
N SER A 118 32.70 14.29 -25.51
CA SER A 118 33.39 13.07 -25.10
C SER A 118 34.88 13.06 -25.53
N PRO A 119 35.72 12.12 -25.03
CA PRO A 119 37.11 12.00 -25.46
C PRO A 119 37.25 11.76 -26.98
N LEU A 120 36.18 11.29 -27.63
CA LEU A 120 36.08 11.06 -29.08
C LEU A 120 35.46 12.25 -29.83
N GLN A 121 35.35 13.43 -29.20
CA GLN A 121 34.79 14.66 -29.80
C GLN A 121 33.32 14.54 -30.22
N LYS A 122 32.55 13.64 -29.60
CA LYS A 122 31.09 13.53 -29.78
C LYS A 122 30.34 14.33 -28.72
N VAL A 123 29.33 15.09 -29.16
CA VAL A 123 28.50 16.00 -28.34
C VAL A 123 27.31 15.29 -27.68
N HIS A 124 26.84 14.18 -28.25
CA HIS A 124 25.65 13.45 -27.81
C HIS A 124 25.99 12.01 -27.43
N ALA A 125 25.32 11.48 -26.41
CA ALA A 125 25.07 10.04 -26.34
C ALA A 125 23.57 9.79 -26.42
N ALA A 126 23.18 9.03 -27.44
CA ALA A 126 21.92 8.33 -27.43
C ALA A 126 22.10 7.09 -26.56
N ALA A 127 21.34 7.00 -25.48
CA ALA A 127 21.29 5.84 -24.60
C ALA A 127 20.04 5.02 -24.93
N GLN A 128 20.24 3.73 -25.19
CA GLN A 128 19.12 2.80 -25.28
C GLN A 128 18.71 2.40 -23.86
N ILE A 129 17.49 2.75 -23.47
CA ILE A 129 16.88 2.38 -22.20
C ILE A 129 15.93 1.22 -22.45
N ASN A 130 16.20 0.11 -21.78
CA ASN A 130 15.37 -1.08 -21.83
C ASN A 130 14.28 -0.96 -20.77
N THR A 131 13.02 -1.16 -21.17
CA THR A 131 11.85 -1.06 -20.30
C THR A 131 11.23 -2.43 -20.06
N GLU A 132 10.80 -2.66 -18.81
CA GLU A 132 10.25 -3.93 -18.34
C GLU A 132 8.79 -3.76 -17.95
N PHE A 133 7.96 -4.72 -18.35
CA PHE A 133 6.51 -4.70 -18.14
C PHE A 133 6.04 -5.85 -17.25
N ASN A 134 6.89 -6.85 -16.96
CA ASN A 134 6.57 -7.91 -16.02
C ASN A 134 6.48 -7.37 -14.59
N LYS A 135 5.36 -7.65 -13.92
CA LYS A 135 5.12 -7.31 -12.51
C LYS A 135 5.02 -8.56 -11.64
N PRO A 136 5.46 -8.51 -10.38
CA PRO A 136 6.17 -7.40 -9.76
C PRO A 136 7.64 -7.32 -10.21
N ALA A 137 8.15 -6.09 -10.29
CA ALA A 137 9.55 -5.81 -10.56
C ALA A 137 10.41 -6.07 -9.34
N LEU A 138 11.40 -6.95 -9.49
CA LEU A 138 12.24 -7.42 -8.38
C LEU A 138 13.65 -6.84 -8.48
N GLY A 139 14.02 -6.06 -7.48
CA GLY A 139 15.40 -5.70 -7.18
C GLY A 139 16.09 -6.82 -6.39
N PHE A 140 17.37 -7.00 -6.61
CA PHE A 140 18.21 -7.95 -5.89
C PHE A 140 19.57 -7.32 -5.61
N ILE A 141 19.89 -7.13 -4.33
CA ILE A 141 21.24 -6.80 -3.86
C ILE A 141 21.96 -8.13 -3.60
N PRO A 142 22.81 -8.60 -4.51
CA PRO A 142 23.47 -9.89 -4.38
C PRO A 142 24.56 -9.83 -3.31
N GLU A 143 24.86 -11.00 -2.74
CA GLU A 143 26.03 -11.23 -1.90
C GLU A 143 27.35 -10.77 -2.55
N ASP A 144 28.36 -10.51 -1.72
CA ASP A 144 29.67 -10.05 -2.21
C ASP A 144 30.38 -11.10 -3.07
N GLU A 145 30.36 -10.90 -4.39
CA GLU A 145 31.07 -11.75 -5.33
C GLU A 145 32.54 -11.30 -5.58
N SER A 146 33.05 -10.27 -4.90
CA SER A 146 34.36 -9.67 -5.25
C SER A 146 35.50 -10.68 -5.23
N ALA A 147 35.58 -11.54 -4.20
CA ALA A 147 36.58 -12.59 -4.12
C ALA A 147 36.45 -13.63 -5.25
N THR A 148 35.22 -13.99 -5.60
CA THR A 148 34.92 -14.90 -6.71
C THR A 148 35.32 -14.27 -8.04
N ILE A 149 35.02 -12.99 -8.26
CA ILE A 149 35.39 -12.23 -9.47
C ILE A 149 36.91 -12.11 -9.59
N GLU A 150 37.63 -11.83 -8.51
CA GLU A 150 39.10 -11.77 -8.51
C GLU A 150 39.73 -13.13 -8.83
N MET A 151 39.24 -14.20 -8.20
CA MET A 151 39.70 -15.57 -8.46
C MET A 151 39.40 -15.97 -9.92
N ARG A 152 38.23 -15.64 -10.44
CA ARG A 152 37.87 -15.81 -11.86
C ARG A 152 38.83 -15.08 -12.77
N ALA A 153 39.10 -13.79 -12.51
CA ALA A 153 40.02 -13.00 -13.30
C ALA A 153 41.45 -13.57 -13.25
N TYR A 154 41.87 -14.12 -12.11
CA TYR A 154 43.13 -14.82 -11.94
C TYR A 154 43.19 -16.13 -12.75
N LEU A 155 42.14 -16.96 -12.71
CA LEU A 155 42.04 -18.22 -13.46
C LEU A 155 41.93 -18.00 -14.97
N ALA A 156 41.13 -17.02 -15.41
CA ALA A 156 40.99 -16.62 -16.82
C ALA A 156 42.34 -16.17 -17.40
N LYS A 157 43.12 -15.37 -16.64
CA LYS A 157 44.49 -14.98 -17.03
C LYS A 157 45.44 -16.17 -17.21
N ARG A 158 45.12 -17.34 -16.65
CA ARG A 158 45.89 -18.58 -16.77
C ARG A 158 45.32 -19.58 -17.78
N GLY A 159 44.29 -19.19 -18.54
CA GLY A 159 43.68 -20.04 -19.57
C GLY A 159 42.82 -21.18 -19.03
N VAL A 160 42.40 -21.11 -17.76
CA VAL A 160 41.43 -22.08 -17.21
C VAL A 160 40.03 -21.62 -17.60
N ASP A 161 39.36 -22.44 -18.40
CA ASP A 161 37.95 -22.24 -18.74
C ASP A 161 37.08 -22.66 -17.56
N PHE A 162 36.14 -21.80 -17.15
CA PHE A 162 35.20 -22.09 -16.07
C PHE A 162 33.80 -21.70 -16.53
N GLU A 163 32.84 -22.61 -16.32
CA GLU A 163 31.45 -22.34 -16.63
C GLU A 163 30.86 -21.40 -15.56
N ASP A 164 30.30 -20.26 -15.97
CA ASP A 164 29.72 -19.33 -15.01
C ASP A 164 28.45 -19.95 -14.40
N VAL A 165 28.48 -20.12 -13.08
CA VAL A 165 27.32 -20.56 -12.30
C VAL A 165 26.96 -19.40 -11.38
N ASN A 166 25.82 -18.78 -11.67
CA ASN A 166 25.20 -17.80 -10.79
C ASN A 166 25.09 -18.38 -9.37
N SER A 167 25.16 -17.54 -8.35
CA SER A 167 24.96 -17.96 -6.96
C SER A 167 23.66 -18.73 -6.78
N ILE A 168 23.63 -19.63 -5.79
CA ILE A 168 22.43 -20.41 -5.51
C ILE A 168 21.23 -19.50 -5.20
N THR A 169 21.46 -18.38 -4.51
CA THR A 169 20.48 -17.32 -4.26
C THR A 169 19.89 -16.79 -5.57
N SER A 170 20.74 -16.37 -6.52
CA SER A 170 20.30 -15.86 -7.81
C SER A 170 19.53 -16.91 -8.61
N ARG A 171 19.98 -18.17 -8.60
CA ARG A 171 19.30 -19.28 -9.29
C ARG A 171 17.95 -19.60 -8.67
N MET A 172 17.87 -19.58 -7.34
CA MET A 172 16.63 -19.79 -6.58
C MET A 172 15.60 -18.74 -6.98
N LEU A 173 15.96 -17.44 -6.91
CA LEU A 173 15.07 -16.35 -7.28
C LEU A 173 14.60 -16.46 -8.74
N THR A 174 15.50 -16.72 -9.69
CA THR A 174 15.13 -16.93 -11.09
C THR A 174 14.17 -18.12 -11.25
N SER A 175 14.42 -19.25 -10.57
CA SER A 175 13.57 -20.44 -10.68
C SER A 175 12.14 -20.22 -10.18
N ILE A 176 11.98 -19.45 -9.10
CA ILE A 176 10.66 -19.11 -8.54
C ILE A 176 9.90 -18.20 -9.49
N ARG A 177 10.56 -17.18 -10.03
CA ARG A 177 9.94 -16.24 -10.97
C ARG A 177 9.50 -16.92 -12.26
N LEU A 178 10.33 -17.81 -12.82
CA LEU A 178 10.00 -18.56 -14.03
C LEU A 178 8.83 -19.53 -13.79
N THR A 179 8.81 -20.23 -12.65
CA THR A 179 7.71 -21.12 -12.26
C THR A 179 6.38 -20.36 -12.15
N ARG A 180 6.41 -19.11 -11.67
CA ARG A 180 5.24 -18.23 -11.55
C ARG A 180 4.94 -17.37 -12.80
N LYS A 181 5.68 -17.56 -13.90
CA LYS A 181 5.55 -16.78 -15.15
C LYS A 181 5.71 -15.26 -14.98
N LEU A 182 6.57 -14.83 -14.04
CA LEU A 182 6.82 -13.41 -13.73
C LEU A 182 7.99 -12.81 -14.53
N GLY A 183 8.50 -13.51 -15.55
CA GLY A 183 9.73 -13.13 -16.25
C GLY A 183 11.01 -13.40 -15.43
N GLY A 184 12.12 -13.63 -16.11
CA GLY A 184 13.41 -13.99 -15.48
C GLY A 184 14.27 -12.81 -15.05
N VAL A 185 13.87 -11.58 -15.40
CA VAL A 185 14.66 -10.35 -15.14
C VAL A 185 14.63 -10.02 -13.65
N MET A 186 15.81 -9.68 -13.12
CA MET A 186 16.01 -9.14 -11.78
C MET A 186 16.94 -7.93 -11.89
N PHE A 187 16.58 -6.85 -11.24
CA PHE A 187 17.33 -5.60 -11.26
C PHE A 187 18.41 -5.64 -10.19
N LYS A 188 19.68 -5.45 -10.57
CA LYS A 188 20.81 -5.44 -9.63
C LYS A 188 21.42 -4.04 -9.58
N PRO A 189 21.98 -3.62 -8.43
CA PRO A 189 22.71 -2.36 -8.33
C PRO A 189 23.79 -2.24 -9.40
N SER A 190 23.82 -1.11 -10.09
CA SER A 190 24.83 -0.78 -11.09
C SER A 190 26.21 -0.56 -10.44
N LEU A 191 27.28 -0.70 -11.23
CA LEU A 191 28.64 -0.35 -10.80
C LEU A 191 28.80 1.13 -10.40
N SER A 192 27.96 2.02 -10.92
CA SER A 192 27.93 3.44 -10.54
C SER A 192 27.33 3.70 -9.15
N GLY A 193 26.90 2.65 -8.45
CA GLY A 193 26.27 2.74 -7.14
C GLY A 193 24.77 3.00 -7.21
N ILE A 194 24.16 3.15 -6.03
CA ILE A 194 22.76 3.51 -5.86
C ILE A 194 22.71 4.97 -5.41
N ALA A 195 22.00 5.82 -6.15
CA ALA A 195 21.85 7.21 -5.73
C ALA A 195 21.05 7.25 -4.41
N PRO A 196 21.45 8.07 -3.43
CA PRO A 196 20.79 8.21 -2.12
C PRO A 196 19.47 8.97 -2.25
N SER A 197 18.54 8.44 -3.03
CA SER A 197 17.25 9.02 -3.32
C SER A 197 16.19 7.91 -3.37
N PRO A 198 15.00 8.15 -2.80
CA PRO A 198 13.85 7.24 -2.94
C PRO A 198 13.51 6.91 -4.40
N LEU A 199 13.81 7.82 -5.34
CA LEU A 199 13.59 7.61 -6.78
C LEU A 199 14.40 6.45 -7.36
N SER A 200 15.51 6.07 -6.72
CA SER A 200 16.31 4.89 -7.12
C SER A 200 15.55 3.57 -6.97
N LEU A 201 14.51 3.54 -6.15
CA LEU A 201 13.70 2.37 -5.83
C LEU A 201 12.26 2.47 -6.37
N ASP A 202 11.87 3.59 -6.99
CA ASP A 202 10.49 3.82 -7.47
C ASP A 202 10.06 2.80 -8.53
N GLY A 203 10.98 2.44 -9.42
CA GLY A 203 10.80 1.37 -10.40
C GLY A 203 10.81 -0.05 -9.81
N LEU A 204 10.80 -0.25 -8.49
CA LEU A 204 10.78 -1.58 -7.87
C LEU A 204 9.50 -1.77 -7.05
N ASP A 205 8.91 -2.96 -7.17
CA ASP A 205 7.82 -3.42 -6.30
C ASP A 205 8.36 -4.25 -5.14
N GLN A 206 9.47 -4.97 -5.38
CA GLN A 206 10.09 -5.90 -4.46
C GLN A 206 11.61 -5.73 -4.41
N LEU A 207 12.23 -6.05 -3.28
CA LEU A 207 13.66 -5.99 -3.08
C LEU A 207 14.17 -7.17 -2.23
N VAL A 208 15.05 -8.00 -2.78
CA VAL A 208 15.78 -9.02 -2.02
C VAL A 208 17.17 -8.48 -1.66
N ILE A 209 17.56 -8.64 -0.39
CA ILE A 209 18.82 -8.14 0.15
C ILE A 209 19.59 -9.32 0.74
N ALA A 210 20.70 -9.66 0.08
CA ALA A 210 21.60 -10.74 0.46
C ALA A 210 23.04 -10.26 0.73
N ASP A 211 23.23 -8.96 0.98
CA ASP A 211 24.54 -8.37 1.31
C ASP A 211 24.42 -7.40 2.49
N GLY A 212 25.17 -7.68 3.56
CA GLY A 212 25.19 -6.88 4.78
C GLY A 212 26.09 -5.64 4.72
N ARG A 213 26.97 -5.51 3.72
CA ARG A 213 27.93 -4.38 3.63
C ARG A 213 27.24 -3.03 3.50
N TYR A 214 26.05 -3.00 2.92
CA TYR A 214 25.23 -1.79 2.81
C TYR A 214 24.66 -1.28 4.14
N SER A 215 24.86 -2.02 5.24
CA SER A 215 24.44 -1.58 6.58
C SER A 215 25.12 -0.29 7.05
N GLU A 216 26.28 0.06 6.51
CA GLU A 216 27.01 1.31 6.83
C GLU A 216 26.55 2.51 5.98
N ASP A 217 25.83 2.26 4.89
CA ASP A 217 25.27 3.32 4.05
C ASP A 217 23.94 3.80 4.64
N VAL A 218 24.02 4.84 5.47
CA VAL A 218 22.86 5.44 6.14
C VAL A 218 21.85 5.98 5.12
N SER A 219 22.33 6.57 4.02
CA SER A 219 21.47 7.20 3.02
C SER A 219 20.69 6.17 2.21
N LEU A 220 21.33 5.06 1.83
CA LEU A 220 20.65 3.93 1.19
C LEU A 220 19.66 3.27 2.16
N THR A 221 20.08 3.04 3.40
CA THR A 221 19.22 2.45 4.44
C THR A 221 17.97 3.30 4.67
N ASN A 222 18.10 4.62 4.71
CA ASN A 222 16.98 5.55 4.79
C ASN A 222 16.07 5.46 3.55
N SER A 223 16.66 5.40 2.35
CA SER A 223 15.90 5.28 1.10
C SER A 223 15.10 3.96 1.05
N ILE A 224 15.71 2.84 1.46
CA ILE A 224 15.03 1.53 1.56
C ILE A 224 13.92 1.61 2.61
N ARG A 225 14.17 2.19 3.78
CA ARG A 225 13.16 2.34 4.84
C ARG A 225 11.95 3.15 4.37
N SER A 226 12.17 4.28 3.71
CA SER A 226 11.10 5.10 3.13
C SER A 226 10.35 4.35 2.02
N TRP A 227 11.06 3.59 1.18
CA TRP A 227 10.43 2.78 0.14
C TRP A 227 9.55 1.66 0.72
N ILE A 228 10.01 0.95 1.77
CA ILE A 228 9.21 -0.05 2.48
C ILE A 228 7.99 0.62 3.12
N MET A 229 8.17 1.74 3.83
CA MET A 229 7.05 2.46 4.44
C MET A 229 6.00 2.91 3.42
N GLY A 230 6.44 3.27 2.21
CA GLY A 230 5.59 3.55 1.06
C GLY A 230 4.94 2.31 0.44
N GLY A 231 5.18 1.11 0.94
CA GLY A 231 4.57 -0.13 0.45
C GLY A 231 5.45 -1.00 -0.43
N GLY A 232 6.75 -0.73 -0.51
CA GLY A 232 7.71 -1.69 -1.04
C GLY A 232 7.76 -2.97 -0.20
N ARG A 233 8.04 -4.11 -0.85
CA ARG A 233 8.19 -5.40 -0.14
C ARG A 233 9.64 -5.88 -0.14
N ALA A 234 10.22 -6.03 1.04
CA ALA A 234 11.59 -6.47 1.19
C ALA A 234 11.70 -7.94 1.61
N TRP A 235 12.76 -8.62 1.17
CA TRP A 235 13.20 -9.90 1.71
C TRP A 235 14.66 -9.75 2.15
N VAL A 236 14.89 -9.78 3.46
CA VAL A 236 16.22 -9.70 4.07
C VAL A 236 16.68 -11.11 4.46
N MET A 237 17.74 -11.58 3.82
CA MET A 237 18.34 -12.89 4.08
C MET A 237 19.36 -12.75 5.22
N LEU A 238 18.93 -12.98 6.46
CA LEU A 238 19.75 -12.76 7.66
C LEU A 238 21.00 -13.64 7.66
N ASP A 239 20.93 -14.85 7.10
CA ASP A 239 22.09 -15.74 6.91
C ASP A 239 23.23 -15.08 6.13
N ARG A 240 22.92 -14.08 5.29
CA ARG A 240 23.89 -13.32 4.49
C ARG A 240 24.13 -11.91 5.03
N THR A 241 23.07 -11.19 5.37
CA THR A 241 23.19 -9.78 5.80
C THR A 241 23.66 -9.64 7.24
N GLY A 242 23.50 -10.68 8.05
CA GLY A 242 23.57 -10.61 9.50
C GLY A 242 22.40 -9.81 10.09
N THR A 243 22.29 -9.84 11.42
CA THR A 243 21.23 -9.14 12.17
C THR A 243 21.45 -7.63 12.28
N ALA A 244 22.71 -7.16 12.16
CA ALA A 244 23.06 -5.75 12.25
C ALA A 244 22.40 -4.90 11.16
N PHE A 245 22.28 -5.42 9.93
CA PHE A 245 21.60 -4.72 8.83
C PHE A 245 20.13 -4.47 9.16
N ALA A 246 19.40 -5.51 9.57
CA ALA A 246 17.98 -5.42 9.92
C ALA A 246 17.72 -4.42 11.06
N ARG A 247 18.57 -4.45 12.11
CA ARG A 247 18.49 -3.51 13.23
C ARG A 247 18.74 -2.06 12.81
N ARG A 248 19.68 -1.80 11.90
CA ARG A 248 19.90 -0.43 11.37
C ARG A 248 18.78 0.00 10.43
N LEU A 249 18.23 -0.92 9.65
CA LEU A 249 17.13 -0.64 8.74
C LEU A 249 15.86 -0.24 9.48
N LEU A 250 15.55 -0.87 10.61
CA LEU A 250 14.27 -0.67 11.30
C LEU A 250 14.38 0.06 12.65
N GLY A 251 15.60 0.21 13.18
CA GLY A 251 15.81 0.87 14.47
C GLY A 251 15.04 0.18 15.58
N ASP A 252 14.36 0.98 16.40
CA ASP A 252 13.61 0.50 17.57
C ASP A 252 12.32 -0.24 17.22
N SER A 253 11.87 -0.19 15.95
CA SER A 253 10.68 -0.92 15.51
C SER A 253 10.90 -2.44 15.45
N LEU A 254 12.14 -2.94 15.43
CA LEU A 254 12.45 -4.36 15.39
C LEU A 254 13.32 -4.78 16.59
N ASN A 255 12.75 -5.56 17.50
CA ASN A 255 13.50 -6.22 18.56
C ASN A 255 14.03 -7.58 18.08
N LEU A 256 15.27 -7.58 17.55
CA LEU A 256 15.94 -8.76 17.01
C LEU A 256 17.30 -8.96 17.70
N VAL A 257 17.48 -10.13 18.30
CA VAL A 257 18.73 -10.53 18.97
C VAL A 257 19.27 -11.81 18.34
N GLU A 258 20.53 -11.77 17.90
CA GLU A 258 21.25 -12.96 17.47
C GLU A 258 21.71 -13.77 18.68
N LEU A 259 21.41 -15.06 18.69
CA LEU A 259 21.85 -15.99 19.74
C LEU A 259 23.15 -16.67 19.31
N GLU A 260 23.16 -17.28 18.13
CA GLU A 260 24.32 -17.96 17.55
C GLU A 260 24.10 -18.26 16.05
N THR A 261 25.16 -18.69 15.36
CA THR A 261 25.09 -19.25 14.01
C THR A 261 25.41 -20.75 14.07
N ARG A 262 24.60 -21.59 13.41
CA ARG A 262 24.77 -23.06 13.34
C ARG A 262 24.92 -23.54 11.90
N GLU A 263 25.58 -24.68 11.76
CA GLU A 263 25.64 -25.48 10.53
C GLU A 263 24.80 -26.76 10.72
N LEU A 264 23.89 -27.03 9.79
CA LEU A 264 22.91 -28.11 9.89
C LEU A 264 23.08 -29.11 8.74
N ASN A 265 23.28 -30.38 9.04
CA ASN A 265 23.29 -31.46 8.04
C ASN A 265 21.91 -32.03 7.76
N THR A 266 20.95 -31.79 8.66
CA THR A 266 19.58 -32.27 8.55
C THR A 266 18.65 -31.11 8.90
N VAL A 267 17.67 -30.86 8.04
CA VAL A 267 16.68 -29.79 8.22
C VAL A 267 15.27 -30.34 8.08
N VAL A 268 14.43 -29.98 9.04
CA VAL A 268 12.97 -30.16 9.00
C VAL A 268 12.35 -28.78 9.18
N ILE A 269 11.70 -28.27 8.14
CA ILE A 269 11.02 -26.98 8.21
C ILE A 269 9.57 -27.23 8.61
N THR A 270 9.12 -26.61 9.69
CA THR A 270 7.73 -26.62 10.15
C THR A 270 7.07 -25.31 9.73
N SER A 271 6.01 -25.38 8.93
CA SER A 271 5.20 -24.21 8.56
C SER A 271 4.13 -23.97 9.61
N ILE A 272 3.86 -22.71 9.92
CA ILE A 272 2.85 -22.25 10.88
C ILE A 272 1.76 -21.53 10.09
N ALA A 273 0.59 -22.14 9.98
CA ALA A 273 -0.55 -21.58 9.26
C ALA A 273 -1.81 -21.64 10.13
N GLY A 274 -2.46 -20.50 10.39
CA GLY A 274 -3.71 -20.45 11.16
C GLY A 274 -3.60 -21.03 12.58
N GLY A 275 -2.42 -20.95 13.20
CA GLY A 275 -2.13 -21.56 14.51
C GLY A 275 -1.87 -23.08 14.47
N GLN A 276 -1.88 -23.70 13.29
CA GLN A 276 -1.49 -25.09 13.11
C GLN A 276 -0.02 -25.19 12.69
N ARG A 277 0.71 -26.15 13.27
CA ARG A 277 2.08 -26.50 12.90
C ARG A 277 2.05 -27.68 11.93
N LEU A 278 2.49 -27.44 10.70
CA LEU A 278 2.61 -28.43 9.63
C LEU A 278 4.08 -28.82 9.48
N VAL A 279 4.44 -30.01 9.95
CA VAL A 279 5.83 -30.50 9.91
C VAL A 279 6.17 -30.96 8.49
N GLY A 280 7.19 -30.34 7.89
CA GLY A 280 7.67 -30.68 6.56
C GLY A 280 8.50 -31.97 6.51
N SER A 281 8.95 -32.31 5.31
CA SER A 281 9.83 -33.49 5.11
C SER A 281 11.25 -33.22 5.59
N GLN A 282 11.87 -34.23 6.21
CA GLN A 282 13.30 -34.19 6.55
C GLN A 282 14.16 -34.20 5.30
N THR A 283 15.12 -33.27 5.23
CA THR A 283 16.11 -33.19 4.15
C THR A 283 17.52 -33.26 4.73
N ASP A 284 18.34 -34.15 4.19
CA ASP A 284 19.74 -34.31 4.56
C ASP A 284 20.66 -33.66 3.51
N TYR A 285 21.72 -33.02 3.98
CA TYR A 285 22.66 -32.26 3.17
C TYR A 285 24.10 -32.75 3.39
N ASP A 286 24.79 -33.07 2.30
CA ASP A 286 26.22 -33.44 2.35
C ASP A 286 27.12 -32.25 2.73
N THR A 287 26.71 -31.04 2.34
CA THR A 287 27.32 -29.78 2.77
C THR A 287 26.38 -29.11 3.76
N PRO A 288 26.80 -28.85 5.01
CA PRO A 288 25.93 -28.26 6.01
C PRO A 288 25.32 -26.94 5.53
N VAL A 289 24.04 -26.74 5.80
CA VAL A 289 23.36 -25.46 5.55
C VAL A 289 23.51 -24.54 6.75
N ARG A 290 23.67 -23.24 6.49
CA ARG A 290 23.86 -22.25 7.55
C ARG A 290 22.52 -21.74 8.07
N MET A 291 22.40 -21.61 9.39
CA MET A 291 21.25 -20.97 10.04
C MET A 291 21.72 -19.98 11.11
N ILE A 292 21.11 -18.79 11.15
CA ILE A 292 21.30 -17.85 12.26
C ILE A 292 20.14 -18.00 13.24
N ASN A 293 20.43 -18.41 14.46
CA ASN A 293 19.43 -18.49 15.51
C ASN A 293 19.17 -17.09 16.06
N VAL A 294 17.90 -16.68 16.03
CA VAL A 294 17.48 -15.37 16.48
C VAL A 294 16.33 -15.48 17.47
N MET A 295 16.29 -14.54 18.40
CA MET A 295 15.11 -14.22 19.20
C MET A 295 14.52 -12.93 18.63
N VAL A 296 13.22 -12.95 18.36
CA VAL A 296 12.51 -11.84 17.74
C VAL A 296 11.12 -11.68 18.37
N ASP A 297 10.68 -10.43 18.53
CA ASP A 297 9.37 -10.08 19.07
C ASP A 297 8.62 -9.14 18.12
N GLY A 298 7.29 -9.09 18.23
CA GLY A 298 6.43 -8.23 17.41
C GLY A 298 6.34 -8.61 15.93
N VAL A 299 6.66 -9.87 15.59
CA VAL A 299 6.67 -10.39 14.20
C VAL A 299 5.78 -11.62 14.06
N GLU A 300 5.37 -11.91 12.83
CA GLU A 300 4.63 -13.12 12.48
C GLU A 300 5.59 -14.22 12.05
N ILE A 301 5.90 -15.17 12.94
CA ILE A 301 6.70 -16.35 12.61
C ILE A 301 5.85 -17.30 11.78
N THR A 302 6.32 -17.63 10.57
CA THR A 302 5.61 -18.53 9.64
C THR A 302 6.31 -19.85 9.44
N HIS A 303 7.63 -19.90 9.67
CA HIS A 303 8.41 -21.13 9.54
C HIS A 303 9.40 -21.25 10.69
N GLU A 304 9.58 -22.47 11.17
CA GLU A 304 10.53 -22.83 12.23
C GLU A 304 11.37 -24.05 11.82
N VAL A 305 12.58 -24.14 12.37
CA VAL A 305 13.36 -25.39 12.42
C VAL A 305 13.55 -25.75 13.88
N GLY A 306 12.90 -26.84 14.31
CA GLY A 306 12.68 -27.07 15.74
C GLY A 306 11.74 -26.01 16.31
N ASP A 307 12.20 -25.24 17.29
CA ASP A 307 11.50 -24.09 17.88
C ASP A 307 12.21 -22.75 17.59
N ILE A 308 13.06 -22.70 16.56
CA ILE A 308 13.82 -21.50 16.17
C ILE A 308 13.23 -20.91 14.89
N PRO A 309 12.96 -19.59 14.84
CA PRO A 309 12.44 -18.94 13.64
C PRO A 309 13.33 -19.15 12.42
N ALA A 310 12.77 -19.78 11.39
CA ALA A 310 13.36 -20.01 10.07
C ALA A 310 12.96 -18.90 9.08
N ALA A 311 11.69 -18.47 9.15
CA ALA A 311 11.18 -17.33 8.42
C ALA A 311 10.07 -16.61 9.20
N PHE A 312 10.10 -15.28 9.16
CA PHE A 312 9.09 -14.43 9.82
C PHE A 312 8.84 -13.15 9.04
N TRP A 313 7.64 -12.61 9.21
CA TRP A 313 7.15 -11.41 8.52
C TRP A 313 6.96 -10.26 9.50
N MET A 314 7.29 -9.06 9.04
CA MET A 314 7.02 -7.81 9.77
C MET A 314 6.37 -6.80 8.82
N LYS A 315 5.24 -6.25 9.23
CA LYS A 315 4.62 -5.11 8.56
C LYS A 315 5.34 -3.82 8.97
N TYR A 316 5.53 -2.89 8.03
CA TYR A 316 6.16 -1.59 8.29
C TYR A 316 5.62 -0.53 7.31
N GLY A 317 4.89 0.45 7.83
CA GLY A 317 4.01 1.31 7.02
C GLY A 317 3.04 0.49 6.18
N ASN A 318 2.90 0.84 4.90
CA ASN A 318 2.09 0.08 3.94
C ASN A 318 2.82 -1.12 3.33
N GLY A 319 4.09 -1.31 3.72
CA GLY A 319 4.96 -2.36 3.20
C GLY A 319 5.08 -3.54 4.14
N GLU A 320 5.93 -4.47 3.73
CA GLU A 320 6.13 -5.70 4.45
C GLU A 320 7.55 -6.25 4.20
N ILE A 321 8.10 -6.89 5.22
CA ILE A 321 9.46 -7.41 5.22
C ILE A 321 9.42 -8.88 5.59
N LEU A 322 9.96 -9.73 4.71
CA LEU A 322 10.27 -11.12 4.98
C LEU A 322 11.71 -11.22 5.50
N PHE A 323 11.90 -11.90 6.61
CA PHE A 323 13.21 -12.32 7.10
C PHE A 323 13.35 -13.82 6.98
N THR A 324 14.48 -14.28 6.44
CA THR A 324 14.86 -15.71 6.47
C THR A 324 16.20 -15.87 7.19
N THR A 325 16.30 -16.88 8.04
CA THR A 325 17.51 -17.17 8.83
C THR A 325 18.30 -18.37 8.32
N LEU A 326 17.67 -19.20 7.49
CA LEU A 326 18.27 -20.33 6.80
C LEU A 326 18.80 -19.94 5.43
N SER A 327 19.94 -20.51 5.07
CA SER A 327 20.57 -20.29 3.78
C SER A 327 19.77 -20.84 2.61
N SER A 328 19.93 -20.21 1.43
CA SER A 328 19.17 -20.50 0.20
C SER A 328 19.13 -21.99 -0.18
N GLU A 329 20.18 -22.74 0.14
CA GLU A 329 20.30 -24.20 -0.06
C GLU A 329 19.15 -24.97 0.61
N ALA A 330 18.67 -24.52 1.76
CA ALA A 330 17.64 -25.20 2.54
C ALA A 330 16.23 -25.10 1.92
N TRP A 331 16.04 -24.16 0.98
CA TRP A 331 14.74 -23.80 0.41
C TRP A 331 14.49 -24.42 -0.97
N VAL A 332 15.50 -25.05 -1.56
CA VAL A 332 15.48 -25.54 -2.93
C VAL A 332 16.12 -26.93 -3.04
N ARG A 333 15.83 -27.63 -4.13
CA ARG A 333 16.56 -28.84 -4.53
C ARG A 333 16.89 -28.83 -6.01
N ASN A 334 17.90 -29.60 -6.41
CA ASN A 334 18.20 -29.80 -7.83
C ASN A 334 17.06 -30.59 -8.51
N ARG A 335 16.70 -30.24 -9.75
CA ARG A 335 15.78 -31.05 -10.57
C ARG A 335 16.42 -32.41 -10.92
N THR A 336 15.62 -33.47 -10.90
CA THR A 336 16.05 -34.88 -10.90
C THR A 336 16.59 -35.45 -12.23
N HIS A 337 17.02 -34.63 -13.21
CA HIS A 337 17.57 -35.11 -14.50
C HIS A 337 18.94 -34.49 -14.83
N PRO A 338 19.80 -35.24 -15.56
CA PRO A 338 21.11 -35.69 -15.10
C PRO A 338 22.07 -34.53 -14.80
N LYS A 339 22.82 -34.64 -13.68
CA LYS A 339 24.13 -34.06 -13.23
C LYS A 339 24.69 -32.72 -13.80
N ILE A 340 23.96 -32.05 -14.68
CA ILE A 340 24.31 -30.87 -15.49
C ILE A 340 23.15 -29.84 -15.41
N SER A 341 21.95 -30.24 -14.98
CA SER A 341 20.83 -29.34 -14.76
C SER A 341 21.16 -28.30 -13.67
N LYS A 342 21.50 -27.08 -14.08
CA LYS A 342 21.62 -25.89 -13.20
C LYS A 342 20.24 -25.39 -12.70
N ASP A 343 19.15 -26.07 -13.06
CA ASP A 343 17.80 -25.71 -12.66
C ASP A 343 17.48 -26.18 -11.23
N LEU A 344 16.96 -25.26 -10.43
CA LEU A 344 16.49 -25.49 -9.07
C LEU A 344 14.96 -25.64 -9.06
N LEU A 345 14.47 -26.43 -8.12
CA LEU A 345 13.06 -26.54 -7.77
C LEU A 345 12.88 -25.95 -6.37
N ALA A 346 11.95 -25.01 -6.22
CA ALA A 346 11.51 -24.52 -4.91
C ALA A 346 10.88 -25.68 -4.12
N LEU A 347 11.16 -25.74 -2.83
CA LEU A 347 10.45 -26.62 -1.91
C LEU A 347 9.13 -25.98 -1.47
N GLU A 348 8.18 -26.79 -1.01
CA GLU A 348 6.86 -26.32 -0.56
C GLU A 348 6.91 -25.18 0.47
N PRO A 349 7.80 -25.19 1.49
CA PRO A 349 7.94 -24.06 2.42
C PRO A 349 8.31 -22.75 1.72
N LEU A 350 9.15 -22.81 0.68
CA LEU A 350 9.51 -21.63 -0.10
C LEU A 350 8.33 -21.19 -0.98
N GLU A 351 7.61 -22.13 -1.58
CA GLU A 351 6.41 -21.80 -2.38
C GLU A 351 5.35 -21.07 -1.56
N ASP A 352 5.15 -21.47 -0.30
CA ASP A 352 4.27 -20.81 0.65
C ASP A 352 4.70 -19.36 0.94
N LEU A 353 5.97 -19.15 1.30
CA LEU A 353 6.52 -17.80 1.47
C LEU A 353 6.33 -16.94 0.21
N MET A 354 6.51 -17.54 -0.97
CA MET A 354 6.37 -16.85 -2.24
C MET A 354 4.92 -16.52 -2.59
N ASN A 355 3.93 -17.28 -2.10
CA ASN A 355 2.52 -16.92 -2.28
C ASN A 355 2.24 -15.57 -1.66
N ARG A 356 2.73 -15.32 -0.43
CA ARG A 356 2.62 -14.02 0.21
C ARG A 356 3.55 -12.99 -0.43
N PHE A 357 4.80 -13.33 -0.73
CA PHE A 357 5.78 -12.35 -1.24
C PHE A 357 5.32 -11.67 -2.54
N TYR A 358 4.68 -12.41 -3.45
CA TYR A 358 4.23 -11.87 -4.73
C TYR A 358 2.83 -11.20 -4.69
N THR A 359 2.17 -11.10 -3.53
CA THR A 359 0.91 -10.33 -3.46
C THR A 359 1.16 -8.83 -3.44
N PRO A 360 0.28 -8.02 -4.07
CA PRO A 360 0.33 -6.57 -3.94
C PRO A 360 0.21 -6.14 -2.46
N THR A 361 0.84 -5.03 -2.11
CA THR A 361 0.76 -4.41 -0.77
C THR A 361 -0.33 -3.34 -0.74
N GLU A 362 -0.56 -2.73 0.43
CA GLU A 362 -1.51 -1.62 0.62
C GLU A 362 -1.19 -0.39 -0.26
N LYS A 363 0.03 -0.30 -0.82
CA LYS A 363 0.38 0.68 -1.87
C LYS A 363 -0.60 0.66 -3.04
N ALA A 364 -1.10 -0.52 -3.43
CA ALA A 364 -1.99 -0.67 -4.58
C ALA A 364 -3.30 0.16 -4.46
N LEU A 365 -3.73 0.50 -3.24
CA LEU A 365 -4.91 1.33 -3.00
C LEU A 365 -4.69 2.78 -3.45
N THR A 366 -3.45 3.28 -3.39
CA THR A 366 -3.09 4.68 -3.62
C THR A 366 -2.07 4.86 -4.75
N ASP A 367 -1.84 3.83 -5.56
CA ASP A 367 -0.82 3.85 -6.61
C ASP A 367 -1.33 4.52 -7.89
N PHE A 368 -0.82 5.72 -8.17
CA PHE A 368 -1.17 6.50 -9.36
C PHE A 368 -0.40 6.07 -10.62
N ALA A 369 0.59 5.17 -10.51
CA ALA A 369 1.45 4.77 -11.62
C ALA A 369 0.84 3.71 -12.57
N VAL A 370 -0.45 3.40 -12.43
CA VAL A 370 -1.11 2.47 -13.36
C VAL A 370 -1.39 3.17 -14.69
N THR A 371 -0.58 2.80 -15.68
CA THR A 371 -0.54 3.37 -17.03
C THR A 371 -1.87 3.25 -17.77
N ALA A 372 -2.06 4.10 -18.78
CA ALA A 372 -3.21 3.99 -19.68
C ALA A 372 -3.10 2.72 -20.54
N THR A 373 -1.87 2.38 -20.97
CA THR A 373 -1.57 1.15 -21.71
C THR A 373 -1.96 -0.10 -20.92
N GLU A 374 -1.56 -0.20 -19.65
CA GLU A 374 -1.90 -1.35 -18.80
C GLU A 374 -3.41 -1.46 -18.59
N LYS A 375 -4.11 -0.35 -18.34
CA LYS A 375 -5.59 -0.35 -18.25
C LYS A 375 -6.24 -0.85 -19.54
N LYS A 376 -5.74 -0.42 -20.70
CA LYS A 376 -6.22 -0.88 -22.01
C LYS A 376 -5.98 -2.37 -22.22
N LEU A 377 -4.87 -2.92 -21.72
CA LEU A 377 -4.56 -4.35 -21.79
C LEU A 377 -5.47 -5.22 -20.90
N MET A 378 -6.05 -4.65 -19.83
CA MET A 378 -7.05 -5.31 -18.99
C MET A 378 -8.46 -5.35 -19.62
N VAL A 379 -8.71 -4.59 -20.69
CA VAL A 379 -10.00 -4.59 -21.38
C VAL A 379 -10.04 -5.68 -22.45
N ALA A 380 -11.01 -6.59 -22.34
CA ALA A 380 -11.23 -7.63 -23.33
C ALA A 380 -11.60 -7.05 -24.70
N LYS A 381 -10.98 -7.59 -25.76
CA LYS A 381 -11.29 -7.26 -27.16
C LYS A 381 -12.19 -8.35 -27.74
N ASN A 382 -13.02 -7.98 -28.72
CA ASN A 382 -13.90 -8.95 -29.41
C ASN A 382 -13.14 -10.07 -30.14
N SER A 383 -11.84 -9.89 -30.41
CA SER A 383 -10.97 -10.87 -31.05
C SER A 383 -10.29 -11.83 -30.08
N ASP A 384 -10.40 -11.61 -28.76
CA ASP A 384 -9.75 -12.44 -27.76
C ASP A 384 -10.49 -13.78 -27.59
N ASP A 385 -9.75 -14.85 -27.34
CA ASP A 385 -10.33 -16.16 -27.04
C ASP A 385 -10.94 -16.18 -25.62
N PRO A 386 -11.96 -17.03 -25.36
CA PRO A 386 -12.68 -17.04 -24.09
C PRO A 386 -11.82 -17.09 -22.81
N PRO A 387 -10.73 -17.89 -22.70
CA PRO A 387 -9.93 -17.89 -21.49
C PRO A 387 -9.14 -16.58 -21.30
N THR A 388 -8.67 -15.95 -22.39
CA THR A 388 -8.03 -14.62 -22.33
C THR A 388 -9.02 -13.53 -21.91
N VAL A 389 -10.27 -13.61 -22.39
CA VAL A 389 -11.35 -12.70 -21.95
C VAL A 389 -11.60 -12.85 -20.45
N ALA A 390 -11.66 -14.08 -19.95
CA ALA A 390 -11.86 -14.36 -18.52
C ALA A 390 -10.70 -13.80 -17.67
N ASP A 391 -9.45 -14.00 -18.10
CA ASP A 391 -8.26 -13.47 -17.41
C ASP A 391 -8.26 -11.93 -17.37
N LYS A 392 -8.50 -11.29 -18.52
CA LYS A 392 -8.57 -9.81 -18.61
C LYS A 392 -9.66 -9.23 -17.74
N ASN A 393 -10.87 -9.80 -17.79
CA ASN A 393 -11.99 -9.35 -16.95
C ASN A 393 -11.69 -9.52 -15.46
N HIS A 394 -11.05 -10.63 -15.08
CA HIS A 394 -10.63 -10.87 -13.69
C HIS A 394 -9.61 -9.81 -13.24
N ARG A 395 -8.57 -9.54 -14.04
CA ARG A 395 -7.57 -8.50 -13.75
C ARG A 395 -8.19 -7.10 -13.64
N LEU A 396 -9.13 -6.76 -14.53
CA LEU A 396 -9.84 -5.48 -14.49
C LEU A 396 -10.71 -5.35 -13.24
N ALA A 397 -11.43 -6.42 -12.87
CA ALA A 397 -12.23 -6.47 -11.65
C ALA A 397 -11.36 -6.31 -10.39
N GLN A 398 -10.22 -7.02 -10.33
CA GLN A 398 -9.24 -6.89 -9.24
C GLN A 398 -8.68 -5.48 -9.13
N TYR A 399 -8.26 -4.88 -10.25
CA TYR A 399 -7.76 -3.51 -10.28
C TYR A 399 -8.81 -2.51 -9.80
N THR A 400 -10.04 -2.62 -10.31
CA THR A 400 -11.15 -1.71 -9.96
C THR A 400 -11.56 -1.86 -8.50
N ALA A 401 -11.53 -3.07 -7.94
CA ALA A 401 -11.82 -3.32 -6.53
C ALA A 401 -10.72 -2.78 -5.59
N THR A 402 -9.46 -2.86 -6.03
CA THR A 402 -8.29 -2.50 -5.20
C THR A 402 -7.97 -1.00 -5.26
N SER A 403 -7.84 -0.39 -6.43
CA SER A 403 -7.37 1.00 -6.56
C SER A 403 -8.43 2.03 -6.13
N LYS A 404 -8.09 2.92 -5.19
CA LYS A 404 -8.94 4.02 -4.67
C LYS A 404 -8.61 5.40 -5.22
N VAL A 405 -7.69 5.48 -6.19
CA VAL A 405 -7.24 6.73 -6.83
C VAL A 405 -8.39 7.62 -7.33
N LYS A 406 -9.42 7.01 -7.95
CA LYS A 406 -10.59 7.76 -8.44
C LYS A 406 -11.41 8.40 -7.32
N ASP A 407 -11.49 7.74 -6.17
CA ASP A 407 -12.24 8.23 -5.02
C ASP A 407 -11.51 9.41 -4.36
N ILE A 408 -10.17 9.35 -4.31
CA ILE A 408 -9.32 10.46 -3.85
C ILE A 408 -9.49 11.68 -4.76
N ASP A 409 -9.41 11.49 -6.08
CA ASP A 409 -9.60 12.56 -7.07
C ASP A 409 -11.01 13.18 -6.97
N PHE A 410 -12.04 12.33 -6.80
CA PHE A 410 -13.40 12.79 -6.60
C PHE A 410 -13.57 13.60 -5.31
N PHE A 411 -12.99 13.14 -4.19
CA PHE A 411 -13.00 13.86 -2.91
C PHE A 411 -12.33 15.24 -3.03
N LEU A 412 -11.18 15.33 -3.71
CA LEU A 412 -10.50 16.60 -3.96
C LEU A 412 -11.37 17.56 -4.78
N LYS A 413 -11.96 17.08 -5.89
CA LYS A 413 -12.82 17.87 -6.78
C LYS A 413 -14.06 18.41 -6.07
N GLN A 414 -14.66 17.61 -5.19
CA GLN A 414 -15.77 18.08 -4.34
C GLN A 414 -15.31 19.15 -3.35
N LYS A 415 -14.11 19.00 -2.77
CA LYS A 415 -13.57 19.95 -1.78
C LYS A 415 -13.25 21.30 -2.39
N ILE A 416 -12.62 21.35 -3.58
CA ILE A 416 -12.31 22.59 -4.32
C ILE A 416 -13.58 23.39 -4.69
N GLY A 417 -14.77 22.78 -4.59
CA GLY A 417 -16.03 23.52 -4.70
C GLY A 417 -16.43 23.80 -6.15
N TRP A 418 -16.15 22.88 -7.08
CA TRP A 418 -16.75 22.90 -8.40
C TRP A 418 -18.26 22.62 -8.29
N GLU A 419 -19.05 23.61 -7.93
CA GLU A 419 -20.47 23.63 -8.28
C GLU A 419 -20.59 23.87 -9.79
N ILE A 420 -20.36 22.82 -10.57
CA ILE A 420 -20.96 22.76 -11.90
C ILE A 420 -22.46 22.95 -11.66
N VAL A 421 -23.06 23.96 -12.31
CA VAL A 421 -24.50 24.21 -12.23
C VAL A 421 -25.20 22.86 -12.40
N PRO A 422 -25.94 22.35 -11.38
CA PRO A 422 -26.43 20.98 -11.39
C PRO A 422 -27.20 20.74 -12.68
N ARG A 423 -27.06 19.54 -13.27
CA ARG A 423 -27.82 19.20 -14.48
C ARG A 423 -29.32 19.46 -14.29
N GLY A 424 -29.84 19.23 -13.09
CA GLY A 424 -31.22 19.56 -12.72
C GLY A 424 -31.57 21.05 -12.81
N HIS A 425 -30.65 21.95 -12.46
CA HIS A 425 -30.85 23.40 -12.61
C HIS A 425 -30.84 23.80 -14.08
N ILE A 426 -29.93 23.26 -14.89
CA ILE A 426 -29.92 23.47 -16.35
C ILE A 426 -31.22 22.95 -16.97
N ILE A 427 -31.65 21.74 -16.60
CA ILE A 427 -32.90 21.14 -17.05
C ILE A 427 -34.11 21.99 -16.62
N ALA A 428 -34.14 22.50 -15.39
CA ALA A 428 -35.20 23.38 -14.91
C ALA A 428 -35.27 24.68 -15.70
N VAL A 429 -34.11 25.29 -15.97
CA VAL A 429 -33.99 26.50 -16.80
C VAL A 429 -34.49 26.25 -18.23
N PHE A 430 -34.13 25.12 -18.83
CA PHE A 430 -34.67 24.71 -20.15
C PHE A 430 -36.17 24.37 -20.11
N ALA A 431 -36.67 23.77 -19.04
CA ALA A 431 -38.09 23.49 -18.86
C ALA A 431 -38.90 24.80 -18.76
N VAL A 432 -38.39 25.79 -18.02
CA VAL A 432 -38.96 27.14 -17.96
C VAL A 432 -38.93 27.81 -19.34
N PHE A 433 -37.84 27.66 -20.10
CA PHE A 433 -37.75 28.15 -21.48
C PHE A 433 -38.81 27.54 -22.40
N CYS A 434 -38.92 26.21 -22.42
CA CYS A 434 -39.93 25.50 -23.21
C CYS A 434 -41.35 25.90 -22.78
N GLY A 435 -41.60 26.00 -21.47
CA GLY A 435 -42.88 26.45 -20.92
C GLY A 435 -43.22 27.88 -21.32
N ALA A 436 -42.24 28.80 -21.31
CA ALA A 436 -42.42 30.18 -21.72
C ALA A 436 -42.76 30.30 -23.22
N ILE A 437 -42.13 29.50 -24.08
CA ILE A 437 -42.45 29.44 -25.51
C ILE A 437 -43.87 28.90 -25.72
N ILE A 438 -44.25 27.82 -25.05
CA ILE A 438 -45.59 27.22 -25.16
C ILE A 438 -46.66 28.20 -24.66
N ALA A 439 -46.44 28.84 -23.51
CA ALA A 439 -47.37 29.82 -22.95
C ALA A 439 -47.51 31.06 -23.85
N MET A 440 -46.40 31.57 -24.40
CA MET A 440 -46.42 32.69 -25.33
C MET A 440 -47.09 32.30 -26.65
N GLY A 441 -46.83 31.10 -27.16
CA GLY A 441 -47.49 30.55 -28.34
C GLY A 441 -48.99 30.42 -28.16
N PHE A 442 -49.44 29.87 -27.04
CA PHE A 442 -50.86 29.73 -26.71
C PHE A 442 -51.56 31.10 -26.57
N PHE A 443 -50.93 32.06 -25.89
CA PHE A 443 -51.48 33.40 -25.70
C PHE A 443 -51.57 34.19 -27.02
N LEU A 444 -50.54 34.10 -27.88
CA LEU A 444 -50.51 34.76 -29.19
C LEU A 444 -51.44 34.08 -30.21
N HIS A 445 -51.60 32.76 -30.12
CA HIS A 445 -52.60 32.01 -30.88
C HIS A 445 -54.01 32.48 -30.54
N ARG A 446 -54.32 32.62 -29.24
CA ARG A 446 -55.63 33.13 -28.77
C ARG A 446 -55.90 34.59 -29.20
N LYS A 447 -54.85 35.37 -29.47
CA LYS A 447 -54.93 36.75 -29.98
C LYS A 447 -54.83 36.86 -31.52
N GLY A 448 -54.70 35.75 -32.24
CA GLY A 448 -54.63 35.72 -33.70
C GLY A 448 -53.37 36.34 -34.32
N ARG A 449 -52.30 36.55 -33.52
CA ARG A 449 -51.05 37.18 -33.98
C ARG A 449 -49.84 36.28 -33.73
N LEU A 450 -49.86 35.09 -34.33
CA LEU A 450 -48.75 34.13 -34.28
C LEU A 450 -47.46 34.68 -34.89
N GLU A 451 -47.56 35.66 -35.79
CA GLU A 451 -46.43 36.39 -36.39
C GLU A 451 -45.44 36.98 -35.36
N LEU A 452 -45.91 37.36 -34.18
CA LEU A 452 -45.08 37.95 -33.12
C LEU A 452 -44.20 36.93 -32.38
N ILE A 453 -44.41 35.63 -32.56
CA ILE A 453 -43.53 34.58 -32.01
C ILE A 453 -42.10 34.72 -32.54
N LEU A 454 -41.97 35.14 -33.82
CA LEU A 454 -40.67 35.32 -34.46
C LEU A 454 -39.80 36.37 -33.75
N ALA A 455 -40.43 37.37 -33.14
CA ALA A 455 -39.75 38.43 -32.38
C ALA A 455 -39.64 38.10 -30.88
N GLY A 456 -40.65 37.42 -30.31
CA GLY A 456 -40.67 37.09 -28.88
C GLY A 456 -39.67 36.00 -28.49
N ALA A 457 -39.50 34.97 -29.32
CA ALA A 457 -38.60 33.85 -28.99
C ALA A 457 -37.13 34.27 -28.82
N PRO A 458 -36.54 35.12 -29.71
CA PRO A 458 -35.19 35.65 -29.50
C PRO A 458 -35.03 36.43 -28.19
N VAL A 459 -36.05 37.20 -27.77
CA VAL A 459 -35.99 37.97 -26.51
C VAL A 459 -35.93 37.03 -25.30
N ILE A 460 -36.74 35.97 -25.29
CA ILE A 460 -36.71 34.95 -24.24
C ILE A 460 -35.32 34.27 -24.21
N VAL A 461 -34.76 33.92 -25.37
CA VAL A 461 -33.42 33.32 -25.47
C VAL A 461 -32.35 34.25 -24.90
N ILE A 462 -32.37 35.55 -25.22
CA ILE A 462 -31.39 36.52 -24.72
C ILE A 462 -31.48 36.66 -23.20
N VAL A 463 -32.69 36.74 -22.64
CA VAL A 463 -32.89 36.84 -21.18
C VAL A 463 -32.36 35.61 -20.46
N LEU A 464 -32.68 34.42 -20.94
CA LEU A 464 -32.20 33.16 -20.37
C LEU A 464 -30.69 32.96 -20.53
N SER A 465 -30.13 33.34 -21.68
CA SER A 465 -28.70 33.29 -21.93
C SER A 465 -27.94 34.27 -21.03
N SER A 466 -28.50 35.47 -20.82
CA SER A 466 -27.95 36.47 -19.90
C SER A 466 -28.01 35.99 -18.45
N TYR A 467 -29.12 35.36 -18.05
CA TYR A 467 -29.25 34.74 -16.73
C TYR A 467 -28.19 33.65 -16.51
N LEU A 468 -28.04 32.72 -17.45
CA LEU A 468 -27.02 31.67 -17.36
C LEU A 468 -25.60 32.24 -17.36
N TYR A 469 -25.33 33.30 -18.14
CA TYR A 469 -24.05 34.01 -18.14
C TYR A 469 -23.76 34.64 -16.78
N VAL A 470 -24.74 35.31 -16.16
CA VAL A 470 -24.58 35.93 -14.84
C VAL A 470 -24.39 34.88 -13.75
N VAL A 471 -25.19 33.81 -13.74
CA VAL A 471 -25.04 32.69 -12.79
C VAL A 471 -23.69 31.99 -12.96
N GLY A 472 -23.25 31.76 -14.19
CA GLY A 472 -21.94 31.17 -14.48
C GLY A 472 -20.77 32.10 -14.10
N SER A 473 -20.92 33.40 -14.33
CA SER A 473 -19.92 34.42 -14.00
C SER A 473 -19.79 34.62 -12.49
N SER A 474 -20.90 34.73 -11.75
CA SER A 474 -20.86 34.98 -10.29
C SER A 474 -20.29 33.79 -9.51
N LYS A 475 -20.46 32.56 -10.02
CA LYS A 475 -19.83 31.36 -9.46
C LYS A 475 -18.36 31.20 -9.85
N ARG A 476 -17.90 31.87 -10.92
CA ARG A 476 -16.47 31.93 -11.31
C ARG A 476 -15.71 33.05 -10.61
N SER A 477 -16.35 34.17 -10.27
CA SER A 477 -15.68 35.36 -9.73
C SER A 477 -15.23 35.24 -8.27
N SER A 478 -15.61 34.18 -7.55
CA SER A 478 -15.30 33.97 -6.13
C SER A 478 -14.06 33.10 -5.86
N LEU A 479 -13.38 32.59 -6.88
CA LEU A 479 -12.20 31.73 -6.71
C LEU A 479 -10.91 32.55 -6.85
N GLU A 480 -10.20 32.74 -5.73
CA GLU A 480 -8.80 33.20 -5.71
C GLU A 480 -7.86 32.09 -6.19
N ASN A 481 -6.57 32.39 -6.38
CA ASN A 481 -5.56 31.36 -6.66
C ASN A 481 -5.61 30.32 -5.52
N LEU A 482 -5.69 29.04 -5.88
CA LEU A 482 -5.99 27.97 -4.94
C LEU A 482 -5.13 26.74 -5.20
N VAL A 483 -4.56 26.20 -4.14
CA VAL A 483 -3.90 24.89 -4.14
C VAL A 483 -4.65 23.98 -3.17
N GLY A 484 -5.31 22.98 -3.74
CA GLY A 484 -6.00 21.93 -3.01
C GLY A 484 -5.14 20.67 -2.90
N SER A 485 -5.10 19.99 -1.76
CA SER A 485 -4.51 18.64 -1.69
C SER A 485 -5.26 17.68 -0.77
N VAL A 486 -5.23 16.40 -1.12
CA VAL A 486 -5.68 15.30 -0.26
C VAL A 486 -4.46 14.44 0.01
N GLN A 487 -4.09 14.35 1.28
CA GLN A 487 -2.89 13.64 1.73
C GLN A 487 -3.29 12.37 2.45
N PHE A 488 -2.67 11.26 2.08
CA PHE A 488 -2.69 9.99 2.79
C PHE A 488 -1.30 9.79 3.40
N ILE A 489 -1.22 9.96 4.72
CA ILE A 489 0.03 9.91 5.47
C ILE A 489 0.17 8.52 6.08
N ASN A 490 1.22 7.80 5.68
CA ASN A 490 1.57 6.51 6.26
C ASN A 490 2.66 6.73 7.30
N ALA A 491 2.35 6.40 8.55
CA ALA A 491 3.25 6.47 9.69
C ALA A 491 3.43 5.08 10.31
N GLU A 492 4.57 4.88 10.99
CA GLU A 492 4.81 3.72 11.83
C GLU A 492 5.08 4.21 13.27
N HIS A 493 4.57 3.48 14.25
CA HIS A 493 4.83 3.75 15.66
C HIS A 493 6.34 3.78 15.93
N GLY A 494 6.82 4.84 16.59
CA GLY A 494 8.24 5.04 16.92
C GLY A 494 9.10 5.56 15.78
N SER A 495 8.55 5.75 14.57
CA SER A 495 9.29 6.29 13.42
C SER A 495 9.18 7.80 13.31
N ARG A 496 10.30 8.46 12.97
CA ARG A 496 10.32 9.88 12.55
C ARG A 496 10.09 10.06 11.05
N ASN A 497 10.28 9.00 10.27
CA ASN A 497 10.02 9.03 8.84
C ASN A 497 8.55 8.71 8.61
N ILE A 498 7.92 9.47 7.72
CA ILE A 498 6.57 9.22 7.20
C ILE A 498 6.62 9.27 5.67
N VAL A 499 5.65 8.60 5.04
CA VAL A 499 5.48 8.69 3.58
C VAL A 499 4.10 9.26 3.28
N ILE A 500 4.08 10.37 2.56
CA ILE A 500 2.86 11.08 2.18
C ILE A 500 2.60 10.80 0.71
N ARG A 501 1.41 10.31 0.40
CA ARG A 501 0.90 10.19 -0.97
C ARG A 501 -0.38 10.95 -1.13
N GLY A 502 -0.64 11.41 -2.33
CA GLY A 502 -1.89 12.12 -2.55
C GLY A 502 -2.05 12.63 -3.96
N ILE A 503 -3.13 13.38 -4.12
CA ILE A 503 -3.38 14.16 -5.31
C ILE A 503 -3.57 15.61 -4.87
N GLY A 504 -2.87 16.50 -5.55
CA GLY A 504 -3.08 17.92 -5.46
C GLY A 504 -3.75 18.44 -6.70
N ALA A 505 -4.31 19.63 -6.62
CA ALA A 505 -4.75 20.39 -7.78
C ALA A 505 -4.47 21.86 -7.58
N VAL A 506 -3.98 22.50 -8.64
CA VAL A 506 -3.74 23.95 -8.67
C VAL A 506 -4.78 24.61 -9.56
N TYR A 507 -5.31 25.70 -9.07
CA TYR A 507 -6.15 26.64 -9.80
C TYR A 507 -5.52 28.02 -9.72
N SER A 508 -5.32 28.65 -10.88
CA SER A 508 -4.93 30.05 -10.97
C SER A 508 -6.05 30.84 -11.66
N LYS A 509 -6.36 32.01 -11.12
CA LYS A 509 -7.37 32.92 -11.69
C LYS A 509 -6.85 33.57 -12.97
N GLU A 510 -5.60 34.02 -12.93
CA GLU A 510 -4.85 34.56 -14.06
C GLU A 510 -3.73 33.62 -14.45
N THR A 511 -3.25 33.71 -15.68
CA THR A 511 -2.09 32.93 -16.10
C THR A 511 -0.86 33.44 -15.35
N ALA A 512 -0.26 32.60 -14.52
CA ALA A 512 1.04 32.89 -13.90
C ALA A 512 2.14 32.18 -14.70
N ILE A 513 3.17 32.95 -15.04
CA ILE A 513 4.36 32.49 -15.75
C ILE A 513 5.52 32.65 -14.77
N ASP A 514 5.73 31.63 -13.96
CA ASP A 514 6.80 31.59 -12.97
C ASP A 514 7.10 30.12 -12.63
N ASP A 515 8.28 29.86 -12.09
CA ASP A 515 8.74 28.50 -11.83
C ASP A 515 8.01 27.89 -10.61
N ILE A 516 7.75 26.59 -10.68
CA ILE A 516 7.18 25.86 -9.55
C ILE A 516 8.33 25.16 -8.83
N GLU A 517 8.69 25.65 -7.65
CA GLU A 517 9.82 25.16 -6.87
C GLU A 517 9.44 24.06 -5.88
N VAL A 518 10.32 23.07 -5.72
CA VAL A 518 10.17 21.96 -4.77
C VAL A 518 11.43 21.83 -3.93
N THR A 519 11.21 21.79 -2.61
CA THR A 519 12.30 21.65 -1.61
C THR A 519 12.07 20.46 -0.68
N GLY A 520 13.15 19.85 -0.21
CA GLY A 520 13.11 18.73 0.74
C GLY A 520 12.58 17.42 0.12
N GLY A 521 12.77 17.24 -1.18
CA GLY A 521 12.47 16.03 -1.92
C GLY A 521 10.99 15.82 -2.24
N GLY A 522 10.67 14.60 -2.64
CA GLY A 522 9.37 14.25 -3.22
C GLY A 522 9.28 14.65 -4.69
N VAL A 523 8.29 14.09 -5.37
CA VAL A 523 8.03 14.34 -6.78
C VAL A 523 6.53 14.45 -7.00
N PHE A 524 6.14 15.29 -7.95
CA PHE A 524 4.79 15.29 -8.48
C PHE A 524 4.82 15.31 -10.00
N TRP A 525 3.80 14.74 -10.62
CA TRP A 525 3.66 14.71 -12.07
C TRP A 525 2.32 15.31 -12.47
N PRO A 526 2.27 16.53 -13.02
CA PRO A 526 1.01 17.18 -13.37
C PRO A 526 0.35 16.52 -14.57
N ASP A 527 -0.96 16.68 -14.69
CA ASP A 527 -1.67 16.35 -15.92
C ASP A 527 -1.10 17.18 -17.08
N MET A 528 -0.57 16.50 -18.11
CA MET A 528 0.06 17.11 -19.28
C MET A 528 -0.92 17.39 -20.42
N ALA A 529 -2.21 17.04 -20.24
CA ALA A 529 -3.22 17.32 -21.25
C ALA A 529 -3.27 18.83 -21.60
N GLY A 530 -3.24 19.11 -22.91
CA GLY A 530 -3.26 20.47 -23.45
C GLY A 530 -1.94 21.23 -23.38
N LEU A 531 -0.83 20.57 -23.00
CA LEU A 531 0.53 21.15 -22.99
C LEU A 531 1.41 20.63 -24.14
N GLU A 532 0.81 19.97 -25.14
CA GLU A 532 1.51 19.43 -26.30
C GLU A 532 2.26 20.54 -27.07
N GLY A 533 3.52 20.27 -27.42
CA GLY A 533 4.39 21.22 -28.11
C GLY A 533 4.93 22.39 -27.26
N THR A 534 4.64 22.45 -25.97
CA THR A 534 5.30 23.41 -25.05
C THR A 534 6.67 22.88 -24.62
N ASN A 535 7.61 23.79 -24.31
CA ASN A 535 8.96 23.42 -23.88
C ASN A 535 9.02 23.41 -22.34
N ILE A 536 8.54 22.33 -21.73
CA ILE A 536 8.54 22.18 -20.27
C ILE A 536 9.83 21.50 -19.85
N ARG A 537 10.45 22.00 -18.78
CA ARG A 537 11.64 21.39 -18.18
C ARG A 537 11.42 21.12 -16.72
N MET A 538 11.87 19.96 -16.29
CA MET A 538 12.06 19.65 -14.88
C MET A 538 13.55 19.78 -14.56
N VAL A 539 13.92 20.73 -13.73
CA VAL A 539 15.31 21.07 -13.45
C VAL A 539 15.66 20.70 -12.02
N TRP A 540 16.57 19.75 -11.87
CA TRP A 540 17.11 19.33 -10.58
C TRP A 540 18.37 20.16 -10.28
N THR A 541 18.37 20.84 -9.14
CA THR A 541 19.53 21.57 -8.62
C THR A 541 20.26 20.76 -7.55
N ASP A 542 19.50 20.02 -6.73
CA ASP A 542 20.00 18.94 -5.89
C ASP A 542 19.08 17.70 -5.89
N MET A 543 19.47 16.56 -5.31
CA MET A 543 18.69 15.30 -5.32
C MET A 543 17.38 15.39 -4.51
N ASP A 544 17.18 16.48 -3.79
CA ASP A 544 15.99 16.83 -3.01
C ASP A 544 15.47 18.24 -3.36
N GLN A 545 16.05 18.91 -4.36
CA GLN A 545 15.66 20.26 -4.79
C GLN A 545 15.52 20.31 -6.30
N TRP A 546 14.35 20.70 -6.77
CA TRP A 546 14.05 20.77 -8.19
C TRP A 546 12.90 21.74 -8.45
N HIS A 547 12.79 22.22 -9.68
CA HIS A 547 11.71 23.11 -10.10
C HIS A 547 11.22 22.80 -11.51
N TRP A 548 10.02 23.25 -11.84
CA TRP A 548 9.51 23.25 -13.21
C TRP A 548 9.80 24.61 -13.87
N GLU A 549 10.36 24.58 -15.08
CA GLU A 549 10.47 25.74 -15.98
C GLU A 549 9.49 25.55 -17.15
N GLY A 550 8.80 26.62 -17.55
CA GLY A 550 7.89 26.61 -18.70
C GLY A 550 6.58 25.84 -18.49
N LEU A 551 6.27 25.45 -17.25
CA LEU A 551 4.99 24.87 -16.86
C LEU A 551 4.01 25.97 -16.43
N ASP A 552 3.43 26.66 -17.41
CA ASP A 552 2.52 27.79 -17.15
C ASP A 552 1.22 27.33 -16.45
N THR A 553 0.82 28.04 -15.38
CA THR A 553 -0.48 27.83 -14.74
C THR A 553 -1.53 28.71 -15.42
N PHE A 554 -2.11 28.20 -16.51
CA PHE A 554 -3.13 28.93 -17.27
C PHE A 554 -4.37 29.29 -16.44
N GLY A 555 -4.78 30.56 -16.54
CA GLY A 555 -5.95 31.08 -15.83
C GLY A 555 -7.23 30.31 -16.18
N GLY A 556 -7.99 29.90 -15.16
CA GLY A 556 -9.28 29.23 -15.33
C GLY A 556 -9.22 27.71 -15.56
N ILE A 557 -8.02 27.12 -15.59
CA ILE A 557 -7.82 25.66 -15.71
C ILE A 557 -7.41 25.10 -14.34
N VAL A 558 -8.00 23.96 -13.97
CA VAL A 558 -7.56 23.16 -12.81
C VAL A 558 -6.65 22.07 -13.31
N ARG A 559 -5.43 22.01 -12.78
CA ARG A 559 -4.45 20.97 -13.11
C ARG A 559 -4.21 20.09 -11.89
N SER A 560 -4.63 18.83 -11.98
CA SER A 560 -4.34 17.83 -10.95
C SER A 560 -2.91 17.30 -11.09
N TYR A 561 -2.30 16.92 -9.98
CA TYR A 561 -0.99 16.30 -9.92
C TYR A 561 -0.95 15.25 -8.80
N PRO A 562 -0.77 13.96 -9.11
CA PRO A 562 -0.35 12.99 -8.11
C PRO A 562 1.04 13.36 -7.57
N PHE A 563 1.24 13.09 -6.28
CA PHE A 563 2.53 13.29 -5.62
C PHE A 563 2.83 12.18 -4.62
N GLU A 564 4.13 11.97 -4.40
CA GLU A 564 4.67 11.16 -3.32
C GLU A 564 5.85 11.90 -2.70
N LYS A 565 5.83 12.02 -1.38
CA LYS A 565 6.90 12.67 -0.62
C LYS A 565 7.20 11.90 0.66
N PRO A 566 8.39 11.30 0.82
CA PRO A 566 8.88 10.95 2.13
C PRO A 566 9.25 12.21 2.89
N LEU A 567 8.85 12.29 4.17
CA LEU A 567 9.12 13.40 5.05
C LEU A 567 9.71 12.88 6.36
N GLN A 568 10.74 13.55 6.84
CA GLN A 568 11.32 13.30 8.16
C GLN A 568 10.82 14.36 9.14
N LEU A 569 10.17 13.91 10.21
CA LEU A 569 9.63 14.74 11.27
C LEU A 569 10.69 15.00 12.36
N GLU A 570 10.46 16.04 13.16
CA GLU A 570 11.34 16.39 14.29
C GLU A 570 11.30 15.31 15.39
N ASN A 571 10.12 14.78 15.69
CA ASN A 571 9.86 13.75 16.70
C ASN A 571 9.22 12.50 16.08
N SER A 572 9.20 11.39 16.82
CA SER A 572 8.53 10.15 16.41
C SER A 572 7.02 10.32 16.39
N MET A 573 6.37 9.63 15.45
CA MET A 573 4.94 9.38 15.49
C MET A 573 4.67 8.27 16.51
N GLU A 574 3.85 8.55 17.51
CA GLU A 574 3.53 7.58 18.56
C GLU A 574 2.03 7.47 18.77
N ALA A 575 1.53 6.24 18.78
CA ALA A 575 0.19 5.89 19.25
C ALA A 575 0.33 4.64 20.13
N THR A 576 0.11 4.82 21.42
CA THR A 576 0.27 3.78 22.45
C THR A 576 -1.04 3.60 23.20
N ALA A 577 -1.39 2.36 23.51
CA ALA A 577 -2.54 2.05 24.34
C ALA A 577 -2.26 0.89 25.28
N THR A 578 -3.04 0.82 26.35
CA THR A 578 -3.07 -0.31 27.28
C THR A 578 -4.51 -0.68 27.55
N LEU A 579 -4.79 -1.97 27.73
CA LEU A 579 -6.11 -2.44 28.14
C LEU A 579 -6.26 -2.21 29.65
N THR A 580 -7.27 -1.42 30.02
CA THR A 580 -7.59 -1.02 31.39
C THR A 580 -9.05 -1.34 31.73
N ALA A 581 -9.47 -1.09 32.97
CA ALA A 581 -10.88 -1.24 33.35
C ALA A 581 -11.84 -0.31 32.58
N GLU A 582 -11.33 0.75 31.95
CA GLU A 582 -12.12 1.65 31.11
C GLU A 582 -12.10 1.26 29.61
N GLY A 583 -11.50 0.12 29.27
CA GLY A 583 -11.23 -0.28 27.89
C GLY A 583 -9.82 0.13 27.44
N LEU A 584 -9.68 0.51 26.17
CA LEU A 584 -8.39 0.81 25.55
C LEU A 584 -8.06 2.30 25.69
N VAL A 585 -7.06 2.60 26.52
CA VAL A 585 -6.66 3.98 26.88
C VAL A 585 -5.15 4.12 26.73
N GLY A 586 -4.67 5.29 26.31
CA GLY A 586 -3.23 5.56 26.26
C GLY A 586 -2.87 6.98 25.84
N SER A 587 -1.80 7.10 25.06
CA SER A 587 -1.23 8.38 24.65
C SER A 587 -0.84 8.42 23.18
N TYR A 588 -0.86 9.62 22.62
CA TYR A 588 -0.45 9.86 21.25
C TYR A 588 0.50 11.07 21.14
N GLN A 589 1.36 11.02 20.13
CA GLN A 589 2.21 12.12 19.70
C GLN A 589 2.25 12.15 18.18
N PHE A 590 1.62 13.17 17.57
CA PHE A 590 1.56 13.34 16.12
C PHE A 590 2.24 14.65 15.69
N PRO A 591 3.58 14.70 15.64
CA PRO A 591 4.29 15.92 15.29
C PRO A 591 3.93 16.41 13.88
N GLY A 592 3.71 17.72 13.76
CA GLY A 592 3.37 18.38 12.50
C GLY A 592 1.88 18.39 12.14
N LEU A 593 1.06 17.48 12.69
CA LEU A 593 -0.38 17.49 12.46
C LEU A 593 -1.05 18.63 13.23
N LYS A 594 -1.98 19.32 12.56
CA LYS A 594 -2.78 20.43 13.11
C LYS A 594 -4.27 20.16 12.88
N ASP A 595 -5.11 20.77 13.70
CA ASP A 595 -6.57 20.67 13.60
C ASP A 595 -7.05 19.20 13.54
N ILE A 596 -6.51 18.38 14.44
CA ILE A 596 -6.81 16.95 14.53
C ILE A 596 -8.28 16.75 14.88
N ASP A 597 -8.96 15.93 14.11
CA ASP A 597 -10.40 15.69 14.26
C ASP A 597 -10.79 14.31 13.69
N HIS A 598 -12.00 13.83 14.02
CA HIS A 598 -12.60 12.60 13.48
C HIS A 598 -11.67 11.37 13.55
N ALA A 599 -11.05 11.13 14.71
CA ALA A 599 -10.19 9.98 14.91
C ALA A 599 -10.99 8.69 15.12
N MET A 600 -10.52 7.59 14.53
CA MET A 600 -11.15 6.27 14.65
C MET A 600 -10.10 5.15 14.68
N LEU A 601 -10.35 4.14 15.49
CA LEU A 601 -9.61 2.89 15.45
C LEU A 601 -10.28 2.00 14.43
N VAL A 602 -9.50 1.35 13.57
CA VAL A 602 -9.99 0.39 12.58
C VAL A 602 -9.33 -0.96 12.78
N SER A 603 -10.13 -2.02 12.79
CA SER A 603 -9.65 -3.40 12.91
C SER A 603 -9.16 -3.96 11.56
N PRO A 604 -8.34 -5.02 11.55
CA PRO A 604 -8.00 -5.76 10.33
C PRO A 604 -9.20 -6.34 9.58
N GLN A 605 -10.37 -6.40 10.22
CA GLN A 605 -11.66 -6.83 9.70
C GLN A 605 -12.48 -5.66 9.12
N GLY A 606 -12.03 -4.41 9.31
CA GLY A 606 -12.68 -3.20 8.78
C GLY A 606 -13.75 -2.62 9.70
N GLU A 607 -13.97 -3.23 10.86
CA GLU A 607 -14.76 -2.68 11.95
C GLU A 607 -14.07 -1.44 12.50
N ARG A 608 -14.83 -0.58 13.15
CA ARG A 608 -14.34 0.74 13.55
C ARG A 608 -14.99 1.26 14.81
N SER A 609 -14.22 2.03 15.56
CA SER A 609 -14.70 2.68 16.79
C SER A 609 -14.15 4.09 16.88
N SER A 610 -14.93 5.00 17.45
CA SER A 610 -14.50 6.38 17.65
C SER A 610 -13.35 6.43 18.65
N VAL A 611 -12.42 7.36 18.43
CA VAL A 611 -11.32 7.62 19.35
C VAL A 611 -11.36 9.08 19.76
N GLU A 612 -11.42 9.30 21.06
CA GLU A 612 -11.29 10.62 21.66
C GLU A 612 -9.80 10.93 21.83
N LEU A 613 -9.36 12.04 21.24
CA LEU A 613 -7.98 12.55 21.33
C LEU A 613 -7.99 13.90 22.02
N VAL A 614 -7.50 13.96 23.27
CA VAL A 614 -7.48 15.20 24.08
C VAL A 614 -6.14 15.30 24.80
N ASP A 615 -5.44 16.42 24.61
CA ASP A 615 -4.18 16.76 25.30
C ASP A 615 -3.13 15.63 25.32
N GLY A 616 -2.95 14.95 24.18
CA GLY A 616 -1.99 13.85 24.04
C GLY A 616 -2.44 12.52 24.63
N LYS A 617 -3.67 12.43 25.14
CA LYS A 617 -4.30 11.18 25.60
C LYS A 617 -5.28 10.67 24.57
N LEU A 618 -5.30 9.35 24.37
CA LEU A 618 -6.28 8.68 23.54
C LEU A 618 -7.17 7.77 24.37
N LYS A 619 -8.46 7.73 24.04
CA LYS A 619 -9.43 6.80 24.59
C LYS A 619 -10.30 6.25 23.47
N VAL A 620 -10.33 4.93 23.32
CA VAL A 620 -11.16 4.26 22.32
C VAL A 620 -12.54 4.00 22.92
N SER A 621 -13.59 4.29 22.16
CA SER A 621 -14.95 3.96 22.56
C SER A 621 -15.17 2.45 22.64
N GLY A 622 -16.05 2.02 23.54
CA GLY A 622 -16.47 0.62 23.64
C GLY A 622 -17.51 0.20 22.60
N ALA A 623 -18.11 1.16 21.89
CA ALA A 623 -19.13 0.91 20.87
C ALA A 623 -18.51 0.90 19.46
N GLU A 624 -18.95 -0.04 18.63
CA GLU A 624 -18.64 -0.05 17.21
C GLU A 624 -19.45 1.04 16.48
N LEU A 625 -18.84 1.67 15.48
CA LEU A 625 -19.49 2.62 14.59
C LEU A 625 -19.96 1.90 13.33
N SER A 626 -21.27 1.76 13.16
CA SER A 626 -21.82 1.15 11.93
C SER A 626 -21.46 1.95 10.67
N ASN A 627 -21.58 1.33 9.49
CA ASN A 627 -21.29 1.94 8.19
C ASN A 627 -22.01 3.28 7.95
N SER A 628 -23.15 3.49 8.62
CA SER A 628 -24.01 4.68 8.57
C SER A 628 -23.89 5.65 9.76
N GLU A 629 -23.25 5.24 10.86
CA GLU A 629 -23.18 6.04 12.09
C GLU A 629 -21.84 6.78 12.19
N PHE A 630 -21.76 7.90 11.47
CA PHE A 630 -21.28 9.11 12.13
C PHE A 630 -22.52 9.84 12.61
N ASP A 631 -22.60 10.07 13.92
CA ASP A 631 -23.65 10.78 14.65
C ASP A 631 -24.51 11.71 13.76
N THR A 632 -25.58 11.15 13.20
CA THR A 632 -26.54 11.88 12.35
C THR A 632 -27.38 12.85 13.18
N SER A 633 -27.27 12.81 14.51
CA SER A 633 -27.98 13.73 15.40
C SER A 633 -27.31 15.12 15.48
N THR A 634 -26.01 15.21 15.17
CA THR A 634 -25.23 16.48 15.15
C THR A 634 -24.75 16.89 13.75
N THR A 635 -24.71 15.96 12.78
CA THR A 635 -23.99 16.13 11.49
C THR A 635 -24.86 16.43 10.26
N PHE A 636 -26.03 17.08 10.43
CA PHE A 636 -26.78 17.60 9.27
C PHE A 636 -26.29 18.98 8.78
N LYS A 637 -25.20 19.53 9.36
CA LYS A 637 -24.68 20.87 9.02
C LYS A 637 -23.26 20.92 8.44
N ASP A 638 -22.47 19.84 8.49
CA ASP A 638 -21.10 19.87 7.98
C ASP A 638 -20.90 18.94 6.77
N GLY A 639 -20.78 19.55 5.59
CA GLY A 639 -20.54 18.82 4.34
C GLY A 639 -19.16 18.16 4.26
N GLU A 640 -18.20 18.54 5.11
CA GLU A 640 -16.87 17.94 5.13
C GLU A 640 -16.86 16.57 5.82
N ALA A 641 -17.55 16.43 6.95
CA ALA A 641 -17.66 15.17 7.68
C ALA A 641 -18.25 14.04 6.81
N ILE A 642 -19.31 14.33 6.04
CA ILE A 642 -19.94 13.38 5.10
C ILE A 642 -18.94 12.91 4.03
N ARG A 643 -18.12 13.83 3.49
CA ARG A 643 -17.13 13.49 2.47
C ARG A 643 -16.00 12.64 3.04
N ARG A 644 -15.52 12.97 4.25
CA ARG A 644 -14.49 12.20 4.96
C ARG A 644 -14.97 10.77 5.21
N LEU A 645 -16.22 10.61 5.66
CA LEU A 645 -16.85 9.31 5.86
C LEU A 645 -16.97 8.52 4.55
N ALA A 646 -17.44 9.15 3.47
CA ALA A 646 -17.55 8.49 2.18
C ALA A 646 -16.18 7.97 1.68
N PHE A 647 -15.11 8.74 1.90
CA PHE A 647 -13.75 8.32 1.57
C PHE A 647 -13.29 7.12 2.42
N VAL A 648 -13.47 7.18 3.74
CA VAL A 648 -13.13 6.06 4.63
C VAL A 648 -13.94 4.80 4.29
N ASN A 649 -15.24 4.93 4.00
CA ASN A 649 -16.08 3.82 3.57
C ASN A 649 -15.58 3.18 2.27
N SER A 650 -15.10 3.99 1.32
CA SER A 650 -14.49 3.44 0.10
C SER A 650 -13.15 2.75 0.40
N LEU A 651 -12.34 3.30 1.30
CA LEU A 651 -11.05 2.74 1.68
C LEU A 651 -11.20 1.38 2.39
N LEU A 652 -12.20 1.26 3.27
CA LEU A 652 -12.47 0.06 4.07
C LEU A 652 -13.42 -0.94 3.38
N SER A 653 -13.96 -0.60 2.19
CA SER A 653 -14.85 -1.50 1.45
C SER A 653 -14.16 -2.84 1.21
N ARG A 654 -14.88 -3.95 1.39
CA ARG A 654 -14.40 -5.30 1.08
C ARG A 654 -15.19 -5.87 -0.11
N ASN A 655 -14.49 -6.36 -1.12
CA ASN A 655 -15.06 -6.99 -2.31
C ASN A 655 -14.40 -8.35 -2.54
N GLU A 656 -15.13 -9.35 -3.02
CA GLU A 656 -14.58 -10.69 -3.31
C GLU A 656 -13.43 -10.65 -4.35
N ASN A 657 -13.40 -9.63 -5.22
CA ASN A 657 -12.34 -9.44 -6.20
C ASN A 657 -11.13 -8.64 -5.65
N GLN A 658 -11.19 -8.16 -4.40
CA GLN A 658 -10.13 -7.36 -3.81
C GLN A 658 -9.03 -8.27 -3.28
N THR A 659 -7.80 -8.04 -3.73
CA THR A 659 -6.63 -8.84 -3.33
C THR A 659 -5.88 -8.25 -2.14
N VAL A 660 -6.19 -7.01 -1.76
CA VAL A 660 -5.54 -6.27 -0.68
C VAL A 660 -6.60 -5.61 0.22
N THR A 661 -6.60 -5.96 1.50
CA THR A 661 -7.44 -5.32 2.52
C THR A 661 -6.67 -4.23 3.25
N PHE A 662 -7.40 -3.24 3.78
CA PHE A 662 -6.85 -2.18 4.61
C PHE A 662 -7.78 -1.90 5.80
N PRO A 663 -7.23 -1.67 7.01
CA PRO A 663 -5.83 -1.91 7.37
C PRO A 663 -5.56 -3.41 7.58
N SER A 664 -4.29 -3.83 7.59
CA SER A 664 -3.88 -5.19 7.97
C SER A 664 -3.58 -5.38 9.46
N ARG A 665 -3.49 -4.28 10.22
CA ARG A 665 -3.27 -4.23 11.67
C ARG A 665 -4.27 -3.26 12.31
N TYR A 666 -4.46 -3.33 13.62
CA TYR A 666 -5.20 -2.30 14.35
C TYR A 666 -4.57 -0.93 14.11
N THR A 667 -5.30 -0.06 13.43
CA THR A 667 -4.76 1.19 12.90
C THR A 667 -5.64 2.34 13.29
N LEU A 668 -5.03 3.36 13.87
CA LEU A 668 -5.67 4.62 14.16
C LEU A 668 -5.66 5.48 12.88
N LEU A 669 -6.84 5.86 12.42
CA LEU A 669 -7.05 6.80 11.35
C LEU A 669 -7.41 8.16 11.94
N VAL A 670 -6.68 9.20 11.53
CA VAL A 670 -6.83 10.56 12.07
C VAL A 670 -6.91 11.58 10.95
N TRP A 671 -7.96 12.41 10.94
CA TRP A 671 -8.05 13.54 10.02
C TRP A 671 -7.34 14.77 10.60
N SER A 672 -6.70 15.54 9.72
CA SER A 672 -5.98 16.76 10.08
C SER A 672 -5.86 17.71 8.88
N SER A 673 -5.38 18.92 9.14
CA SER A 673 -4.93 19.84 8.10
C SER A 673 -3.74 19.26 7.33
N PRO A 674 -3.63 19.47 6.00
CA PRO A 674 -2.50 19.00 5.20
C PRO A 674 -1.14 19.46 5.74
N LEU A 675 -0.15 18.57 5.69
CA LEU A 675 1.25 18.92 5.96
C LEU A 675 1.82 19.76 4.82
N ASP A 676 2.78 20.64 5.13
CA ASP A 676 3.49 21.37 4.10
C ASP A 676 4.46 20.44 3.36
N LEU A 677 4.22 20.29 2.06
CA LEU A 677 5.03 19.44 1.18
C LEU A 677 6.20 20.21 0.56
N GLY A 678 6.39 21.49 0.88
CA GLY A 678 7.47 22.29 0.28
C GLY A 678 7.33 22.47 -1.24
N PHE A 679 6.10 22.33 -1.75
CA PHE A 679 5.73 22.65 -3.13
C PHE A 679 5.29 24.11 -3.17
N MET A 680 6.08 24.96 -3.82
CA MET A 680 5.84 26.40 -3.91
C MET A 680 5.29 26.72 -5.29
N PHE A 681 4.01 27.13 -5.31
CA PHE A 681 3.32 27.53 -6.53
C PHE A 681 3.30 29.06 -6.66
N PRO A 682 3.36 29.60 -7.88
CA PRO A 682 3.30 31.04 -8.12
C PRO A 682 2.02 31.70 -7.59
N GLY A 683 2.14 32.97 -7.19
CA GLY A 683 0.99 33.83 -6.87
C GLY A 683 0.33 33.58 -5.50
N ASP A 684 1.09 33.05 -4.55
CA ASP A 684 0.72 32.77 -3.14
C ASP A 684 -0.71 32.23 -2.97
N PRO A 685 -1.00 31.05 -3.52
CA PRO A 685 -2.36 30.51 -3.55
C PRO A 685 -2.83 30.12 -2.15
N ASN A 686 -4.12 30.34 -1.90
CA ASN A 686 -4.78 29.83 -0.69
C ASN A 686 -4.67 28.30 -0.67
N LYS A 687 -4.07 27.77 0.40
CA LYS A 687 -3.92 26.32 0.61
C LYS A 687 -5.20 25.77 1.25
N MET A 688 -5.74 24.70 0.68
CA MET A 688 -6.85 23.94 1.26
C MET A 688 -6.63 22.45 1.10
N GLY A 689 -7.24 21.65 1.97
CA GLY A 689 -7.11 20.20 1.84
C GLY A 689 -7.45 19.42 3.10
N SER A 690 -7.23 18.12 3.04
CA SER A 690 -7.35 17.21 4.19
C SER A 690 -6.21 16.21 4.17
N ALA A 691 -5.69 15.87 5.34
CA ALA A 691 -4.77 14.76 5.53
C ALA A 691 -5.46 13.66 6.35
N LEU A 692 -5.44 12.43 5.84
CA LEU A 692 -5.77 11.22 6.57
C LEU A 692 -4.47 10.53 6.97
N THR A 693 -4.19 10.49 8.26
CA THR A 693 -3.03 9.78 8.81
C THR A 693 -3.43 8.38 9.22
N SER A 694 -2.66 7.40 8.76
CA SER A 694 -2.73 6.00 9.15
C SER A 694 -1.52 5.68 10.03
N ILE A 695 -1.77 5.30 11.29
CA ILE A 695 -0.74 4.87 12.23
C ILE A 695 -1.16 3.60 12.97
N PRO A 696 -0.34 2.53 12.99
CA PRO A 696 -0.67 1.33 13.75
C PRO A 696 -0.69 1.63 15.25
N LEU A 697 -1.70 1.12 15.94
CA LEU A 697 -1.81 1.28 17.39
C LEU A 697 -0.89 0.28 18.09
N HIS A 698 0.08 0.76 18.87
CA HIS A 698 0.92 -0.10 19.69
C HIS A 698 0.23 -0.38 21.03
N VAL A 699 -0.18 -1.62 21.26
CA VAL A 699 -0.82 -2.03 22.52
C VAL A 699 0.21 -2.65 23.44
N GLU A 700 0.54 -1.93 24.51
CA GLU A 700 1.49 -2.38 25.53
C GLU A 700 0.89 -3.47 26.42
N ASN A 701 1.78 -4.22 27.08
CA ASN A 701 1.36 -5.20 28.08
C ASN A 701 0.67 -4.50 29.26
N THR A 702 -0.52 -4.98 29.60
CA THR A 702 -1.24 -4.54 30.79
C THR A 702 -0.47 -4.94 32.04
N LYS A 703 -0.41 -4.03 33.03
CA LYS A 703 0.29 -4.27 34.29
C LYS A 703 -0.24 -5.53 34.98
N PRO A 704 0.61 -6.37 35.61
CA PRO A 704 0.16 -7.54 36.36
C PRO A 704 -0.79 -7.17 37.50
N ALA A 705 -1.69 -8.08 37.87
CA ALA A 705 -2.68 -7.91 38.94
C ALA A 705 -3.55 -6.65 38.77
N THR A 706 -3.97 -6.36 37.54
CA THR A 706 -4.90 -5.25 37.24
C THR A 706 -6.10 -5.72 36.42
N ARG A 707 -7.23 -5.07 36.65
CA ARG A 707 -8.47 -5.32 35.88
C ARG A 707 -8.37 -4.71 34.49
N PHE A 708 -8.89 -5.42 33.51
CA PHE A 708 -8.94 -4.98 32.13
C PHE A 708 -10.29 -5.29 31.48
N VAL A 709 -10.62 -4.50 30.47
CA VAL A 709 -11.72 -4.73 29.53
C VAL A 709 -11.15 -4.74 28.11
N VAL A 710 -11.43 -5.82 27.38
CA VAL A 710 -11.16 -5.94 25.94
C VAL A 710 -12.43 -5.51 25.19
N PRO A 711 -12.40 -4.36 24.49
CA PRO A 711 -13.55 -3.91 23.70
C PRO A 711 -13.74 -4.80 22.46
N SER A 712 -14.96 -4.84 21.91
CA SER A 712 -15.31 -5.75 20.80
C SER A 712 -14.46 -5.54 19.56
N ILE A 713 -14.16 -4.28 19.22
CA ILE A 713 -13.26 -3.96 18.11
C ILE A 713 -11.90 -4.65 18.20
N TYR A 714 -11.38 -4.90 19.40
CA TYR A 714 -10.07 -5.52 19.60
C TYR A 714 -10.14 -7.05 19.68
N GLN A 715 -11.33 -7.62 19.52
CA GLN A 715 -11.60 -9.03 19.70
C GLN A 715 -11.70 -9.75 18.36
N GLN A 716 -10.90 -10.82 18.20
CA GLN A 716 -10.96 -11.67 17.02
C GLN A 716 -11.51 -13.04 17.41
N TYR A 717 -12.38 -13.60 16.55
CA TYR A 717 -12.96 -14.91 16.78
C TYR A 717 -13.08 -15.73 15.49
N ASP A 718 -13.00 -17.06 15.66
CA ASP A 718 -13.44 -18.04 14.68
C ASP A 718 -14.69 -18.74 15.19
N VAL A 719 -15.48 -19.34 14.30
CA VAL A 719 -16.58 -20.21 14.69
C VAL A 719 -16.25 -21.66 14.33
N VAL A 720 -16.23 -22.51 15.35
CA VAL A 720 -15.95 -23.95 15.23
C VAL A 720 -17.18 -24.79 15.54
N ARG A 721 -17.20 -26.03 15.04
CA ARG A 721 -18.29 -26.98 15.31
C ARG A 721 -18.37 -27.32 16.79
N ALA A 722 -19.52 -27.85 17.24
CA ALA A 722 -19.74 -28.29 18.62
C ALA A 722 -18.66 -29.25 19.16
N THR A 723 -18.01 -30.03 18.30
CA THR A 723 -16.89 -30.91 18.65
C THR A 723 -15.59 -30.18 18.98
N GLY A 724 -15.54 -28.85 18.82
CA GLY A 724 -14.35 -28.02 18.96
C GLY A 724 -13.38 -28.10 17.77
N ILE A 725 -13.65 -28.96 16.78
CA ILE A 725 -12.76 -29.24 15.65
C ILE A 725 -13.49 -29.01 14.32
N GLY A 726 -12.85 -28.23 13.44
CA GLY A 726 -13.36 -27.90 12.11
C GLY A 726 -14.30 -26.69 12.10
N ALA A 727 -14.34 -26.01 10.95
CA ALA A 727 -15.18 -24.82 10.75
C ALA A 727 -16.68 -25.17 10.86
N SER A 728 -17.43 -24.30 11.53
CA SER A 728 -18.89 -24.38 11.52
C SER A 728 -19.43 -23.98 10.14
N VAL A 729 -20.62 -24.46 9.80
CA VAL A 729 -21.30 -24.10 8.53
C VAL A 729 -22.04 -22.77 8.61
N VAL A 730 -22.15 -22.20 9.81
CA VAL A 730 -22.92 -20.98 10.10
C VAL A 730 -22.09 -19.71 9.90
N TYR A 731 -20.77 -19.85 9.73
CA TYR A 731 -19.82 -18.76 9.58
C TYR A 731 -18.64 -19.21 8.72
N ASP A 732 -18.27 -18.36 7.76
CA ASP A 732 -17.11 -18.58 6.90
C ASP A 732 -15.88 -17.93 7.54
N ASN A 733 -15.05 -18.73 8.24
CA ASN A 733 -13.83 -18.24 8.90
C ASN A 733 -12.79 -17.65 7.93
N VAL A 734 -12.89 -17.93 6.62
CA VAL A 734 -11.97 -17.36 5.63
C VAL A 734 -12.44 -15.98 5.20
N LYS A 735 -13.75 -15.82 4.99
CA LYS A 735 -14.34 -14.52 4.62
C LYS A 735 -14.61 -13.61 5.81
N GLY A 736 -14.70 -14.17 7.00
CA GLY A 736 -15.11 -13.44 8.20
C GLY A 736 -16.60 -13.08 8.23
N GLU A 737 -17.45 -13.80 7.47
CA GLU A 737 -18.87 -13.47 7.32
C GLU A 737 -19.77 -14.57 7.89
N TRP A 738 -20.85 -14.16 8.55
CA TRP A 738 -21.94 -15.06 8.91
C TRP A 738 -22.69 -15.53 7.65
N ALA A 739 -23.16 -16.78 7.67
CA ALA A 739 -23.87 -17.36 6.54
C ALA A 739 -25.16 -16.59 6.25
N ARG A 740 -25.25 -15.98 5.07
CA ARG A 740 -26.42 -15.19 4.64
C ARG A 740 -27.63 -16.03 4.28
N THR A 741 -27.45 -17.34 4.11
CA THR A 741 -28.55 -18.26 3.82
C THR A 741 -29.19 -18.68 5.14
N PRO A 742 -30.49 -18.44 5.35
CA PRO A 742 -31.15 -18.85 6.57
C PRO A 742 -31.06 -20.36 6.79
N HIS A 743 -30.72 -20.75 8.03
CA HIS A 743 -30.61 -22.14 8.42
C HIS A 743 -31.94 -22.67 8.95
N ASN A 744 -32.29 -23.90 8.57
CA ASN A 744 -33.55 -24.53 8.95
C ASN A 744 -33.35 -25.72 9.90
N SER A 745 -32.14 -25.97 10.37
CA SER A 745 -31.82 -27.06 11.30
C SER A 745 -31.28 -26.55 12.61
N ARG A 746 -31.34 -27.38 13.65
CA ARG A 746 -30.60 -27.15 14.90
C ARG A 746 -29.09 -27.15 14.63
N HIS A 747 -28.40 -26.11 15.11
CA HIS A 747 -26.95 -26.03 15.11
C HIS A 747 -26.41 -25.69 16.49
N GLN A 748 -25.35 -26.39 16.88
CA GLN A 748 -24.55 -26.05 18.04
C GLN A 748 -23.12 -25.76 17.56
N PHE A 749 -22.55 -24.67 18.05
CA PHE A 749 -21.25 -24.17 17.64
C PHE A 749 -20.57 -23.43 18.80
N TRP A 750 -19.27 -23.22 18.67
CA TRP A 750 -18.47 -22.43 19.60
C TRP A 750 -17.89 -21.23 18.87
N ILE A 751 -18.04 -20.06 19.46
CA ILE A 751 -17.28 -18.88 19.09
C ILE A 751 -15.96 -18.95 19.85
N ARG A 752 -14.88 -19.23 19.13
CA ARG A 752 -13.53 -19.37 19.66
C ARG A 752 -12.83 -18.03 19.52
N THR A 753 -12.70 -17.33 20.63
CA THR A 753 -12.17 -15.97 20.68
C THR A 753 -10.75 -15.96 21.25
N LYS A 754 -9.83 -15.18 20.67
CA LYS A 754 -8.43 -15.14 21.12
C LYS A 754 -8.20 -14.04 22.15
N VAL A 755 -7.81 -14.40 23.36
CA VAL A 755 -7.45 -13.42 24.39
C VAL A 755 -6.16 -12.69 23.97
N PRO A 756 -6.14 -11.34 23.98
CA PRO A 756 -4.96 -10.61 23.55
C PRO A 756 -3.70 -10.96 24.34
N ALA A 757 -2.57 -11.11 23.65
CA ALA A 757 -1.29 -11.42 24.28
C ALA A 757 -0.86 -10.35 25.30
N SER A 758 -1.28 -9.10 25.12
CA SER A 758 -0.98 -7.97 26.01
C SER A 758 -1.54 -8.12 27.42
N VAL A 759 -2.58 -8.93 27.63
CA VAL A 759 -3.15 -9.20 28.96
C VAL A 759 -2.74 -10.57 29.50
N LEU A 760 -2.13 -11.44 28.68
CA LEU A 760 -1.73 -12.77 29.10
C LEU A 760 -0.48 -12.74 30.01
N PRO A 761 -0.40 -13.63 31.03
CA PRO A 761 -1.45 -14.55 31.49
C PRO A 761 -2.61 -13.81 32.19
N ALA A 762 -3.85 -14.20 31.93
CA ALA A 762 -5.05 -13.56 32.48
C ALA A 762 -6.08 -14.58 32.98
N LYS A 763 -6.88 -14.16 33.97
CA LYS A 763 -8.12 -14.82 34.38
C LYS A 763 -9.31 -14.02 33.86
N ILE A 764 -10.09 -14.61 32.96
CA ILE A 764 -11.31 -13.99 32.44
C ILE A 764 -12.42 -14.17 33.48
N THR A 765 -13.07 -13.06 33.83
CA THR A 765 -14.15 -13.03 34.84
C THR A 765 -15.52 -12.87 34.23
N LYS A 766 -15.60 -12.26 33.03
CA LYS A 766 -16.85 -12.06 32.31
C LYS A 766 -16.60 -12.00 30.81
N ALA A 767 -17.50 -12.56 30.02
CA ALA A 767 -17.58 -12.33 28.58
C ALA A 767 -19.00 -11.90 28.21
N THR A 768 -19.13 -10.81 27.48
CA THR A 768 -20.42 -10.33 26.96
C THR A 768 -20.43 -10.52 25.45
N VAL A 769 -21.48 -11.16 24.94
CA VAL A 769 -21.70 -11.37 23.51
C VAL A 769 -22.97 -10.64 23.10
N LEU A 770 -22.86 -9.63 22.24
CA LEU A 770 -24.00 -9.02 21.59
C LEU A 770 -24.19 -9.72 20.24
N MET A 771 -25.36 -10.28 19.99
CA MET A 771 -25.65 -11.05 18.78
C MET A 771 -26.85 -10.46 18.07
N ASP A 772 -26.68 -9.94 16.85
CA ASP A 772 -27.79 -9.60 15.95
C ASP A 772 -28.28 -10.89 15.28
N ILE A 773 -29.41 -11.41 15.77
CA ILE A 773 -29.97 -12.69 15.33
C ILE A 773 -31.46 -12.55 15.04
N SER A 774 -31.86 -13.13 13.91
CA SER A 774 -33.25 -13.36 13.56
C SER A 774 -33.53 -14.85 13.62
N ALA A 775 -34.12 -15.32 14.72
CA ALA A 775 -34.45 -16.72 14.98
C ALA A 775 -35.93 -16.86 15.38
N GLY A 776 -36.83 -16.36 14.53
CA GLY A 776 -38.27 -16.37 14.80
C GLY A 776 -38.80 -17.79 15.06
N GLY A 777 -39.29 -18.05 16.26
CA GLY A 777 -39.84 -19.35 16.66
C GLY A 777 -38.83 -20.35 17.21
N ARG A 778 -37.54 -19.99 17.39
CA ARG A 778 -36.50 -20.87 17.95
C ARG A 778 -35.88 -20.27 19.22
N PRO A 779 -35.59 -21.08 20.26
CA PRO A 779 -34.75 -20.64 21.34
C PRO A 779 -33.27 -20.57 20.90
N VAL A 780 -32.57 -19.59 21.44
CA VAL A 780 -31.12 -19.42 21.33
C VAL A 780 -30.54 -19.56 22.72
N ASN A 781 -29.74 -20.60 22.92
CA ASN A 781 -29.14 -20.91 24.20
C ASN A 781 -27.66 -20.53 24.18
N SER A 782 -27.19 -19.79 25.19
CA SER A 782 -25.77 -19.73 25.52
C SER A 782 -25.38 -20.98 26.31
N VAL A 783 -24.20 -21.50 26.04
CA VAL A 783 -23.78 -22.83 26.49
C VAL A 783 -22.36 -22.76 27.04
N GLY A 784 -22.20 -23.17 28.31
CA GLY A 784 -20.90 -23.41 28.93
C GLY A 784 -20.45 -24.84 28.64
N GLY A 785 -19.17 -25.03 28.35
CA GLY A 785 -18.59 -26.35 28.06
C GLY A 785 -17.39 -26.63 28.92
N PHE A 786 -17.30 -27.84 29.44
CA PHE A 786 -16.07 -28.38 30.04
C PHE A 786 -15.82 -29.77 29.47
N PHE A 787 -14.55 -30.10 29.28
CA PHE A 787 -14.16 -31.46 28.93
C PHE A 787 -14.11 -32.28 30.22
N ASP A 788 -14.75 -33.45 30.21
CA ASP A 788 -14.56 -34.42 31.29
C ASP A 788 -13.19 -35.10 31.19
N ASP A 789 -12.86 -35.92 32.18
CA ASP A 789 -11.58 -36.66 32.27
C ASP A 789 -11.39 -37.66 31.10
N GLU A 790 -12.45 -37.96 30.35
CA GLU A 790 -12.49 -38.86 29.20
C GLU A 790 -12.42 -38.09 27.86
N GLY A 791 -12.39 -36.75 27.92
CA GLY A 791 -12.31 -35.85 26.76
C GLY A 791 -13.65 -35.57 26.09
N HIS A 792 -14.78 -35.95 26.70
CA HIS A 792 -16.11 -35.59 26.20
C HIS A 792 -16.50 -34.19 26.67
N LEU A 793 -17.07 -33.41 25.75
CA LEU A 793 -17.53 -32.07 26.05
C LEU A 793 -18.92 -32.12 26.70
N ILE A 794 -18.99 -31.83 28.00
CA ILE A 794 -20.25 -31.70 28.73
C ILE A 794 -20.71 -30.24 28.65
N THR A 795 -21.92 -30.05 28.15
CA THR A 795 -22.49 -28.73 27.88
C THR A 795 -23.64 -28.41 28.83
N LYS A 796 -23.62 -27.23 29.45
CA LYS A 796 -24.69 -26.71 30.30
C LYS A 796 -25.25 -25.43 29.69
N ILE A 797 -26.58 -25.33 29.60
CA ILE A 797 -27.25 -24.10 29.18
C ILE A 797 -27.07 -23.06 30.30
N LEU A 798 -26.57 -21.88 29.95
CA LEU A 798 -26.34 -20.78 30.88
C LEU A 798 -27.50 -19.77 30.84
N ASP A 799 -27.92 -19.40 29.62
CA ASP A 799 -29.03 -18.49 29.38
C ASP A 799 -29.80 -18.87 28.09
N THR A 800 -31.05 -18.43 27.97
CA THR A 800 -31.96 -18.74 26.86
C THR A 800 -32.75 -17.51 26.42
N ALA A 801 -32.58 -17.12 25.15
CA ALA A 801 -33.42 -16.11 24.50
C ALA A 801 -34.49 -16.77 23.61
N GLN A 802 -35.76 -16.41 23.82
CA GLN A 802 -36.89 -16.98 23.09
C GLN A 802 -37.25 -16.16 21.84
N SER A 803 -37.12 -16.77 20.66
CA SER A 803 -37.49 -16.17 19.36
C SER A 803 -36.91 -14.77 19.06
N PRO A 804 -35.58 -14.56 19.15
CA PRO A 804 -34.93 -13.28 18.82
C PRO A 804 -35.29 -12.75 17.43
N LYS A 805 -35.40 -11.42 17.28
CA LYS A 805 -35.47 -10.73 15.98
C LYS A 805 -34.68 -9.40 15.95
N ALA A 806 -33.73 -9.26 16.87
CA ALA A 806 -32.95 -8.05 17.10
C ALA A 806 -31.63 -8.44 17.79
N VAL A 807 -30.80 -7.43 18.07
CA VAL A 807 -29.60 -7.57 18.90
C VAL A 807 -29.99 -8.04 20.31
N ILE A 808 -29.40 -9.14 20.76
CA ILE A 808 -29.55 -9.69 22.11
C ILE A 808 -28.20 -9.81 22.79
N GLU A 809 -28.16 -9.48 24.07
CA GLU A 809 -26.99 -9.63 24.93
C GLU A 809 -27.02 -10.99 25.65
N PHE A 810 -25.92 -11.74 25.54
CA PHE A 810 -25.65 -12.93 26.34
C PHE A 810 -24.44 -12.67 27.23
N VAL A 811 -24.60 -12.87 28.54
CA VAL A 811 -23.52 -12.67 29.52
C VAL A 811 -23.05 -14.01 30.07
N PHE A 812 -21.75 -14.26 29.95
CA PHE A 812 -21.05 -15.38 30.58
C PHE A 812 -20.29 -14.83 31.78
N ASP A 813 -20.74 -15.13 33.00
CA ASP A 813 -20.16 -14.66 34.27
C ASP A 813 -19.70 -15.81 35.20
N ASP A 814 -20.05 -17.06 34.87
CA ASP A 814 -19.53 -18.25 35.55
C ASP A 814 -18.11 -18.58 35.06
N ILE A 815 -17.12 -18.24 35.89
CA ILE A 815 -15.69 -18.43 35.67
C ILE A 815 -15.34 -19.88 35.31
N THR A 816 -16.13 -20.86 35.76
CA THR A 816 -15.90 -22.29 35.47
C THR A 816 -15.87 -22.58 33.96
N TYR A 817 -16.57 -21.77 33.16
CA TYR A 817 -16.64 -21.90 31.69
C TYR A 817 -15.78 -20.87 30.95
N LEU A 818 -15.05 -20.00 31.67
CA LEU A 818 -14.22 -18.92 31.11
C LEU A 818 -12.72 -19.23 31.16
N ASN A 819 -12.35 -20.48 30.89
CA ASN A 819 -10.95 -20.91 30.92
C ASN A 819 -10.24 -20.64 29.59
N VAL A 820 -9.10 -19.96 29.67
CA VAL A 820 -8.21 -19.70 28.53
C VAL A 820 -7.29 -20.91 28.35
N ASN A 821 -7.26 -21.49 27.15
CA ASN A 821 -6.39 -22.63 26.86
C ASN A 821 -4.91 -22.21 26.71
N GLN A 822 -4.01 -23.19 26.57
CA GLN A 822 -2.57 -22.96 26.41
C GLN A 822 -2.21 -22.08 25.20
N ASN A 823 -3.08 -22.02 24.19
CA ASN A 823 -2.89 -21.24 22.97
C ASN A 823 -3.55 -19.85 23.06
N GLY A 824 -4.08 -19.46 24.23
CA GLY A 824 -4.70 -18.16 24.47
C GLY A 824 -6.16 -18.04 24.00
N TYR A 825 -6.85 -19.14 23.69
CA TYR A 825 -8.24 -19.11 23.22
C TYR A 825 -9.26 -19.38 24.33
N LEU A 826 -10.38 -18.68 24.24
CA LEU A 826 -11.59 -18.85 25.03
C LEU A 826 -12.73 -19.33 24.12
N HIS A 827 -13.58 -20.25 24.59
CA HIS A 827 -14.70 -20.79 23.81
C HIS A 827 -16.03 -20.39 24.43
N LEU A 828 -16.88 -19.74 23.64
CA LEU A 828 -18.22 -19.29 24.02
C LEU A 828 -19.26 -20.09 23.21
N GLY A 829 -20.05 -20.92 23.87
CA GLY A 829 -20.92 -21.89 23.20
C GLY A 829 -22.30 -21.33 22.92
N PHE A 830 -22.87 -21.70 21.76
CA PHE A 830 -24.24 -21.38 21.39
C PHE A 830 -24.95 -22.58 20.78
N SER A 831 -26.25 -22.72 21.08
CA SER A 831 -27.15 -23.70 20.47
C SER A 831 -28.41 -22.99 20.00
N VAL A 832 -28.65 -23.01 18.69
CA VAL A 832 -29.86 -22.47 18.07
C VAL A 832 -30.68 -23.64 17.51
N GLY A 833 -31.91 -23.81 17.98
CA GLY A 833 -32.79 -24.86 17.48
C GLY A 833 -33.96 -25.16 18.38
N LEU A 834 -34.97 -25.85 17.85
CA LEU A 834 -36.14 -26.27 18.63
C LEU A 834 -35.76 -27.38 19.61
N ASP A 835 -36.36 -27.35 20.79
CA ASP A 835 -36.24 -28.45 21.74
C ASP A 835 -36.90 -29.73 21.16
N PRO A 836 -36.33 -30.92 21.40
CA PRO A 836 -36.97 -32.17 21.00
C PRO A 836 -38.31 -32.30 21.74
N ILE A 837 -39.38 -32.69 21.02
CA ILE A 837 -40.63 -33.09 21.69
C ILE A 837 -40.50 -34.56 22.09
N ASP A 838 -40.88 -34.89 23.32
CA ASP A 838 -40.86 -36.27 23.81
C ASP A 838 -41.71 -37.18 22.91
N GLY A 839 -41.09 -38.22 22.33
CA GLY A 839 -41.72 -39.18 21.42
C GLY A 839 -41.68 -38.82 19.94
N GLU A 840 -41.12 -37.67 19.55
CA GLU A 840 -40.98 -37.24 18.16
C GLU A 840 -39.87 -38.01 17.43
N THR A 841 -40.16 -38.50 16.21
CA THR A 841 -39.15 -39.14 15.37
C THR A 841 -38.23 -38.12 14.71
N ARG A 842 -37.03 -38.55 14.29
CA ARG A 842 -36.04 -37.65 13.66
C ARG A 842 -36.55 -36.99 12.36
N GLU A 843 -37.43 -37.66 11.60
CA GLU A 843 -38.04 -37.09 10.39
C GLU A 843 -39.18 -36.11 10.70
N GLU A 844 -39.96 -36.36 11.75
CA GLU A 844 -40.97 -35.40 12.24
C GLU A 844 -40.29 -34.12 12.73
N MET A 845 -39.21 -34.26 13.50
CA MET A 845 -38.39 -33.15 13.96
C MET A 845 -37.80 -32.37 12.77
N ARG A 846 -37.24 -33.05 11.76
CA ARG A 846 -36.69 -32.42 10.55
C ARG A 846 -37.75 -31.67 9.75
N THR A 847 -38.95 -32.24 9.64
CA THR A 847 -40.08 -31.61 8.95
C THR A 847 -40.54 -30.36 9.69
N ARG A 848 -40.65 -30.41 11.02
CA ARG A 848 -40.97 -29.24 11.84
C ARG A 848 -39.91 -28.15 11.72
N ASP A 849 -38.64 -28.54 11.73
CA ASP A 849 -37.49 -27.66 11.60
C ASP A 849 -37.52 -26.86 10.27
N THR A 850 -38.03 -27.44 9.17
CA THR A 850 -38.15 -26.71 7.88
C THR A 850 -39.08 -25.49 7.92
N ASN A 851 -39.99 -25.39 8.89
CA ASN A 851 -40.94 -24.26 9.00
C ASN A 851 -40.34 -23.03 9.70
N TYR A 852 -39.16 -23.16 10.31
CA TYR A 852 -38.52 -22.09 11.07
C TYR A 852 -37.10 -21.89 10.57
N SER A 853 -36.80 -20.69 10.08
CA SER A 853 -35.46 -20.31 9.66
C SER A 853 -34.81 -19.39 10.69
N TRP A 854 -33.48 -19.42 10.74
CA TRP A 854 -32.71 -18.49 11.56
C TRP A 854 -31.44 -18.05 10.84
N GLU A 855 -31.02 -16.81 11.11
CA GLU A 855 -29.78 -16.22 10.61
C GLU A 855 -29.13 -15.38 11.72
N ILE A 856 -27.80 -15.37 11.76
CA ILE A 856 -27.01 -14.43 12.54
C ILE A 856 -26.47 -13.41 11.54
N ARG A 857 -26.65 -12.13 11.84
CA ARG A 857 -26.14 -11.03 11.01
C ARG A 857 -24.79 -10.57 11.50
N ASP A 858 -24.65 -10.44 12.82
CA ASP A 858 -23.45 -9.90 13.43
C ASP A 858 -23.25 -10.37 14.88
N VAL A 859 -21.98 -10.37 15.34
CA VAL A 859 -21.62 -10.71 16.72
C VAL A 859 -20.45 -9.86 17.21
N ASP A 860 -20.70 -9.13 18.30
CA ASP A 860 -19.68 -8.44 19.09
C ASP A 860 -19.34 -9.21 20.36
N ILE A 861 -18.06 -9.24 20.73
CA ILE A 861 -17.60 -9.91 21.96
C ILE A 861 -16.72 -8.98 22.77
N SER A 862 -17.09 -8.67 24.01
CA SER A 862 -16.22 -8.00 24.97
C SER A 862 -15.81 -8.94 26.10
N LEU A 863 -14.58 -8.81 26.56
CA LEU A 863 -14.02 -9.62 27.64
C LEU A 863 -13.61 -8.74 28.82
N GLU A 864 -13.91 -9.18 30.03
CA GLU A 864 -13.42 -8.55 31.26
C GLU A 864 -12.63 -9.57 32.08
N GLY A 865 -11.52 -9.14 32.68
CA GLY A 865 -10.69 -10.03 33.47
C GLY A 865 -9.65 -9.31 34.31
N GLU A 866 -8.79 -10.12 34.92
CA GLU A 866 -7.65 -9.66 35.72
C GLU A 866 -6.37 -10.33 35.22
N THR A 867 -5.32 -9.53 35.00
CA THR A 867 -4.00 -10.05 34.64
C THR A 867 -3.38 -10.78 35.84
N LEU A 868 -2.73 -11.91 35.59
CA LEU A 868 -2.05 -12.68 36.63
C LEU A 868 -0.61 -12.20 36.81
N ALA A 869 -0.04 -12.44 37.99
CA ALA A 869 1.39 -12.23 38.20
C ALA A 869 2.18 -13.11 37.23
N ARG A 870 3.12 -12.50 36.48
CA ARG A 870 4.08 -13.28 35.68
C ARG A 870 5.00 -14.02 36.68
N PRO A 871 5.17 -15.34 36.55
CA PRO A 871 6.00 -16.14 37.44
C PRO A 871 7.48 -15.73 37.39
#